data_AF-A0A2J7ZVQ2-F1
#
_entry.id   AF-A0A2J7ZVQ2-F1
#
_cell.length_a   1.000
_cell.length_b   1.000
_cell.length_c   1.000
_cell.angle_alpha   90.00
_cell.angle_beta   90.00
_cell.angle_gamma   90.00
#
_symmetry.space_group_name_H-M   'P 1'
#
loop_
_entity.id
_entity.type
_entity.pdbx_description
1 polymer ?
#
loop_
_entity_poly.entity_id
_entity_poly.type
_entity_poly.pdbx_seq_one_letter_code
_entity_poly.pdbx_strand_id
1 'polypeptide(L)'
;MLTLAALVLAALAVCGGCSRTLAGAPTTPANSSGQGDLGGWAGGSPDLSVPVVASAFRFGTAGAVGVSPNSPLVRLTPQSGCGTCLEVVCSKPSTACVNPAANTLPSAVSNDTANATSNVLSPGRLILTVADTCLSCGPLDLNLHADAFAKLANPAVGIINVTYRQIPCPSFGRNMSVYVSAFRASQGGYLRLSVRDVASDGLAEVAVAHCPRPQDDDGGADVTGSGDTAANSGATPTGVSSTGVTRTADATSRSGGLIPGCAGTLRGPIWRVMDNSVGAAWEYSGLPRLPLDLRLTGVGGQELIVWNAITNTTAPAVYRTRNQFSPVDPLGDFMMRAMAAATMMLAALALWGSWPCSLAAATEAVNSTVLEDLGAWAGSSPDLSAPVTAGAFRFGTAGAKVVLANNSCEYGPLTSPYIVGISPNSPLAKLRTQSGCGTCIELVCVEVGGGGEVGGGEVGGGEPSAACVHPEASTLPPAATDLISGAPSNVLSPGRLVLTVVDTCETCGPLDLNIPLEAYQQLGNPALANINVTYRQVACPSFGRNMSVYVSDFRASQGGYVRLSVHDVASDGLAEVAVAHCPRTKADNDTAAVEGCTKNLRGPIWRVMNNTAGAAWEYSGLPKLPLDLRLTGVGGEAFIVWNAVPKPKSPALYSTTTQFPPGDALAAAPTEEATAAPTTAP
;
A
#
# COMPACT_ATOMS: atom_id res chain seq x y z
N MET A 1 46.76 33.36 9.30
CA MET A 1 47.15 33.90 10.63
C MET A 1 46.09 34.93 11.05
N LEU A 2 45.93 35.14 12.36
CA LEU A 2 45.06 36.14 13.04
C LEU A 2 45.00 37.50 12.30
N THR A 3 43.96 38.34 12.31
CA THR A 3 42.74 38.51 13.14
C THR A 3 41.50 38.75 12.22
N LEU A 4 40.25 39.02 12.65
CA LEU A 4 39.63 39.21 13.98
C LEU A 4 38.18 38.66 13.96
N ALA A 5 37.56 38.61 15.14
CA ALA A 5 36.18 38.24 15.43
C ALA A 5 35.30 39.48 15.76
N ALA A 6 34.04 39.50 15.29
CA ALA A 6 32.91 40.20 15.93
C ALA A 6 31.56 39.98 15.20
N LEU A 7 30.84 38.89 15.50
CA LEU A 7 29.37 38.94 15.61
C LEU A 7 28.83 37.72 16.38
N VAL A 8 28.43 37.94 17.63
CA VAL A 8 27.65 36.98 18.43
C VAL A 8 26.47 37.75 19.00
N LEU A 9 25.27 37.52 18.46
CA LEU A 9 23.99 37.38 19.19
C LEU A 9 22.85 37.14 18.18
N ALA A 10 21.76 36.51 18.64
CA ALA A 10 20.47 36.31 17.96
C ALA A 10 20.37 35.25 16.83
N ALA A 11 20.31 33.97 17.22
CA ALA A 11 19.46 32.94 16.57
C ALA A 11 19.33 31.67 17.45
N LEU A 12 18.50 31.73 18.50
CA LEU A 12 18.23 30.56 19.36
C LEU A 12 16.77 30.56 19.81
N ALA A 13 15.86 30.09 18.93
CA ALA A 13 14.45 29.87 19.27
C ALA A 13 13.79 28.83 18.34
N VAL A 14 13.39 27.71 18.96
CA VAL A 14 12.28 26.82 18.58
C VAL A 14 12.27 26.20 17.16
N CYS A 15 12.68 24.93 17.11
CA CYS A 15 11.95 23.91 16.34
C CYS A 15 11.95 22.61 17.14
N GLY A 16 10.85 22.34 17.85
CA GLY A 16 10.66 21.12 18.63
C GLY A 16 9.75 20.14 17.91
N GLY A 17 10.25 18.94 17.64
CA GLY A 17 9.49 17.79 17.13
C GLY A 17 10.18 16.51 17.58
N CYS A 18 9.47 15.63 18.27
CA CYS A 18 10.11 14.57 19.06
C CYS A 18 10.80 13.50 18.20
N SER A 19 12.12 13.43 18.30
CA SER A 19 12.89 12.21 18.13
C SER A 19 14.10 12.27 19.06
N ARG A 20 14.00 11.59 20.20
CA ARG A 20 15.12 11.35 21.11
C ARG A 20 15.36 9.85 21.18
N THR A 21 16.36 9.37 20.46
CA THR A 21 16.98 8.08 20.70
C THR A 21 17.65 8.12 22.08
N LEU A 22 17.23 7.22 22.97
CA LEU A 22 17.96 6.89 24.20
C LEU A 22 18.48 5.46 24.04
N ALA A 23 19.79 5.30 24.13
CA ALA A 23 20.41 3.98 24.10
C ALA A 23 20.12 3.23 25.41
N GLY A 24 19.75 1.95 25.30
CA GLY A 24 19.54 1.01 26.40
C GLY A 24 20.24 -0.31 26.08
N ALA A 25 20.86 -0.91 27.10
CA ALA A 25 21.72 -2.10 26.98
C ALA A 25 20.92 -3.40 26.70
N PRO A 26 21.55 -4.45 26.12
CA PRO A 26 20.84 -5.65 25.67
C PRO A 26 20.48 -6.61 26.80
N THR A 27 19.35 -7.28 26.68
CA THR A 27 18.98 -8.45 27.48
C THR A 27 19.17 -9.74 26.67
N THR A 28 19.76 -10.75 27.30
CA THR A 28 20.09 -12.06 26.72
C THR A 28 18.86 -12.89 26.32
N PRO A 29 18.97 -13.79 25.32
CA PRO A 29 17.86 -14.64 24.89
C PRO A 29 17.58 -15.78 25.88
N ALA A 30 16.31 -16.13 26.03
CA ALA A 30 15.87 -17.34 26.73
C ALA A 30 15.26 -18.31 25.70
N ASN A 31 15.87 -19.49 25.55
CA ASN A 31 15.31 -20.59 24.78
C ASN A 31 14.06 -21.16 25.46
N SER A 32 13.00 -21.40 24.69
CA SER A 32 12.02 -22.44 25.02
C SER A 32 11.34 -22.97 23.76
N SER A 33 11.84 -24.11 23.26
CA SER A 33 11.14 -24.97 22.31
C SER A 33 9.86 -25.52 22.93
N GLY A 34 8.72 -25.38 22.25
CA GLY A 34 7.42 -25.87 22.71
C GLY A 34 6.58 -26.33 21.53
N GLN A 35 6.87 -27.53 21.02
CA GLN A 35 6.15 -28.15 19.91
C GLN A 35 4.73 -28.55 20.35
N GLY A 36 3.73 -28.22 19.54
CA GLY A 36 2.34 -28.60 19.75
C GLY A 36 1.59 -28.62 18.43
N ASP A 37 1.13 -29.80 18.02
CA ASP A 37 0.22 -29.97 16.90
C ASP A 37 -1.10 -29.21 17.12
N LEU A 38 -1.75 -28.80 16.03
CA LEU A 38 -3.11 -29.28 15.65
C LEU A 38 -3.76 -28.42 14.56
N GLY A 39 -4.48 -29.10 13.66
CA GLY A 39 -5.77 -28.64 13.13
C GLY A 39 -5.77 -27.50 12.09
N GLY A 40 -6.01 -27.84 10.82
CA GLY A 40 -6.59 -26.87 9.88
C GLY A 40 -8.06 -26.55 10.22
N TRP A 41 -8.67 -25.61 9.50
CA TRP A 41 -10.06 -25.55 9.01
C TRP A 41 -10.33 -24.14 8.43
N ALA A 42 -11.43 -23.96 7.68
CA ALA A 42 -11.64 -22.81 6.79
C ALA A 42 -12.72 -21.82 7.28
N GLY A 43 -12.63 -20.57 6.77
CA GLY A 43 -13.81 -19.70 6.59
C GLY A 43 -14.31 -18.92 7.81
N GLY A 44 -13.45 -18.13 8.45
CA GLY A 44 -13.85 -17.18 9.48
C GLY A 44 -12.86 -16.01 9.62
N SER A 45 -13.29 -14.91 10.25
CA SER A 45 -12.37 -13.83 10.65
C SER A 45 -11.29 -14.41 11.59
N PRO A 46 -10.01 -14.04 11.46
CA PRO A 46 -8.92 -14.74 12.14
C PRO A 46 -8.94 -14.51 13.66
N ASP A 47 -9.55 -15.46 14.39
CA ASP A 47 -9.48 -15.53 15.85
C ASP A 47 -8.13 -16.14 16.26
N LEU A 48 -7.13 -15.27 16.42
CA LEU A 48 -5.75 -15.61 16.78
C LEU A 48 -5.66 -16.00 18.27
N SER A 49 -6.24 -17.15 18.61
CA SER A 49 -6.28 -17.73 19.95
C SER A 49 -4.95 -18.34 20.43
N VAL A 50 -3.89 -18.24 19.61
CA VAL A 50 -2.51 -18.63 19.94
C VAL A 50 -1.97 -17.71 21.05
N PRO A 51 -1.16 -18.20 22.03
CA PRO A 51 -0.47 -17.34 22.98
C PRO A 51 0.63 -16.53 22.29
N VAL A 52 0.66 -15.21 22.51
CA VAL A 52 1.54 -14.26 21.83
C VAL A 52 2.30 -13.39 22.83
N VAL A 53 3.50 -12.92 22.50
CA VAL A 53 4.32 -12.10 23.39
C VAL A 53 3.86 -10.63 23.40
N ALA A 54 3.66 -10.08 24.58
CA ALA A 54 3.40 -8.67 24.82
C ALA A 54 4.54 -8.04 25.65
N SER A 55 5.01 -6.87 25.25
CA SER A 55 6.05 -6.09 25.94
C SER A 55 5.58 -4.68 26.31
N ALA A 56 6.27 -4.01 27.23
CA ALA A 56 5.92 -2.66 27.68
C ALA A 56 6.88 -1.57 27.15
N PHE A 57 6.34 -0.53 26.52
CA PHE A 57 7.08 0.67 26.10
C PHE A 57 6.26 1.95 26.32
N ARG A 58 6.86 3.13 26.09
CA ARG A 58 6.17 4.42 26.28
C ARG A 58 5.68 4.98 24.95
N PHE A 59 4.36 5.10 24.79
CA PHE A 59 3.71 5.84 23.70
C PHE A 59 3.02 7.10 24.23
N GLY A 60 2.32 7.86 23.39
CA GLY A 60 1.68 9.13 23.79
C GLY A 60 0.29 8.99 24.43
N THR A 61 -0.36 7.83 24.36
CA THR A 61 -1.75 7.64 24.79
C THR A 61 -1.96 6.31 25.53
N ALA A 62 -2.63 6.38 26.68
CA ALA A 62 -3.04 5.19 27.42
C ALA A 62 -4.05 4.38 26.59
N GLY A 63 -3.76 3.10 26.36
CA GLY A 63 -4.55 2.23 25.47
C GLY A 63 -4.03 2.12 24.04
N ALA A 64 -2.89 2.73 23.70
CA ALA A 64 -2.18 2.46 22.46
C ALA A 64 -1.43 1.11 22.48
N VAL A 65 -1.35 0.48 21.30
CA VAL A 65 -0.48 -0.66 21.02
C VAL A 65 0.26 -0.44 19.69
N GLY A 66 1.53 -0.82 19.64
CA GLY A 66 2.32 -0.96 18.43
C GLY A 66 2.33 -2.43 17.97
N VAL A 67 2.17 -2.66 16.67
CA VAL A 67 2.14 -4.01 16.06
C VAL A 67 3.30 -4.21 15.10
N SER A 68 3.77 -5.43 14.91
CA SER A 68 4.81 -5.72 13.90
C SER A 68 4.34 -5.36 12.49
N PRO A 69 5.20 -4.76 11.62
CA PRO A 69 4.85 -4.54 10.20
C PRO A 69 4.58 -5.84 9.45
N ASN A 70 5.08 -6.97 9.98
CA ASN A 70 4.84 -8.30 9.44
C ASN A 70 3.55 -8.96 9.96
N SER A 71 2.79 -8.26 10.81
CA SER A 71 1.58 -8.83 11.42
C SER A 71 0.47 -9.09 10.40
N PRO A 72 -0.28 -10.20 10.52
CA PRO A 72 -1.49 -10.43 9.74
C PRO A 72 -2.48 -9.24 9.83
N LEU A 73 -2.58 -8.59 11.00
CA LEU A 73 -3.42 -7.40 11.20
C LEU A 73 -3.05 -6.23 10.27
N VAL A 74 -1.74 -6.01 10.08
CA VAL A 74 -1.19 -4.96 9.23
C VAL A 74 -1.35 -5.32 7.76
N ARG A 75 -1.05 -6.59 7.40
CA ARG A 75 -1.06 -7.08 6.01
C ARG A 75 -2.45 -7.29 5.41
N LEU A 76 -3.47 -7.51 6.24
CA LEU A 76 -4.86 -7.73 5.80
C LEU A 76 -5.69 -6.44 5.69
N THR A 77 -5.17 -5.28 6.11
CA THR A 77 -5.94 -4.03 6.14
C THR A 77 -5.29 -2.91 5.31
N PRO A 78 -6.06 -2.12 4.53
CA PRO A 78 -5.50 -1.05 3.68
C PRO A 78 -4.71 0.05 4.41
N GLN A 79 -4.89 0.18 5.73
CA GLN A 79 -4.29 1.25 6.56
C GLN A 79 -3.12 0.79 7.42
N SER A 80 -2.50 -0.35 7.11
CA SER A 80 -1.45 -0.94 7.95
C SER A 80 -1.91 -1.15 9.42
N GLY A 81 -3.19 -1.45 9.62
CA GLY A 81 -3.81 -1.62 10.94
C GLY A 81 -4.03 -0.35 11.77
N CYS A 82 -3.62 0.84 11.33
CA CYS A 82 -3.79 2.06 12.14
C CYS A 82 -5.26 2.36 12.45
N GLY A 83 -5.58 2.57 13.73
CA GLY A 83 -6.95 2.83 14.19
C GLY A 83 -7.78 1.57 14.43
N THR A 84 -7.30 0.37 14.09
CA THR A 84 -7.95 -0.90 14.44
C THR A 84 -7.93 -1.13 15.97
N CYS A 85 -9.00 -1.72 16.52
CA CYS A 85 -9.06 -2.10 17.93
C CYS A 85 -8.81 -3.60 18.14
N LEU A 86 -8.02 -3.91 19.17
CA LEU A 86 -7.75 -5.25 19.64
C LEU A 86 -8.36 -5.44 21.04
N GLU A 87 -9.08 -6.54 21.22
CA GLU A 87 -9.46 -7.03 22.54
C GLU A 87 -8.32 -7.93 23.05
N VAL A 88 -7.73 -7.60 24.20
CA VAL A 88 -6.52 -8.27 24.72
C VAL A 88 -6.74 -8.78 26.14
N VAL A 89 -6.35 -10.04 26.39
CA VAL A 89 -6.34 -10.71 27.69
C VAL A 89 -5.00 -11.44 27.92
N CYS A 90 -4.67 -11.80 29.15
CA CYS A 90 -3.56 -12.73 29.42
C CYS A 90 -3.89 -14.13 28.89
N SER A 91 -2.96 -14.82 28.22
CA SER A 91 -3.26 -16.13 27.59
C SER A 91 -3.29 -17.31 28.57
N LYS A 92 -2.77 -17.15 29.79
CA LYS A 92 -2.68 -18.19 30.83
C LYS A 92 -2.83 -17.56 32.22
N PRO A 93 -3.30 -18.32 33.23
CA PRO A 93 -3.30 -17.89 34.63
C PRO A 93 -1.87 -17.80 35.16
N SER A 94 -1.22 -16.67 34.91
CA SER A 94 0.09 -16.32 35.46
C SER A 94 -0.08 -15.42 36.68
N THR A 95 0.76 -15.59 37.70
CA THR A 95 0.88 -14.65 38.83
C THR A 95 1.36 -13.27 38.40
N ALA A 96 1.87 -13.13 37.17
CA ALA A 96 2.15 -11.85 36.54
C ALA A 96 0.87 -11.04 36.23
N CYS A 97 -0.25 -11.71 35.92
CA CYS A 97 -1.46 -11.07 35.43
C CYS A 97 -2.30 -10.46 36.56
N VAL A 98 -2.83 -9.25 36.34
CA VAL A 98 -3.67 -8.50 37.31
C VAL A 98 -4.94 -9.29 37.66
N ASN A 99 -5.46 -10.06 36.72
CA ASN A 99 -6.56 -10.99 36.95
C ASN A 99 -6.27 -12.34 36.28
N PRO A 100 -5.74 -13.34 37.00
CA PRO A 100 -5.40 -14.65 36.41
C PRO A 100 -6.63 -15.45 35.97
N ALA A 101 -7.85 -15.07 36.40
CA ALA A 101 -9.10 -15.70 35.96
C ALA A 101 -9.65 -15.12 34.64
N ALA A 102 -9.10 -14.02 34.13
CA ALA A 102 -9.44 -13.45 32.82
C ALA A 102 -8.53 -14.03 31.72
N ASN A 103 -8.44 -15.36 31.64
CA ASN A 103 -7.51 -16.06 30.74
C ASN A 103 -8.13 -16.52 29.41
N THR A 104 -9.40 -16.21 29.15
CA THR A 104 -10.11 -16.54 27.92
C THR A 104 -10.86 -15.33 27.38
N LEU A 105 -10.78 -15.13 26.05
CA LEU A 105 -11.69 -14.20 25.37
C LEU A 105 -13.11 -14.79 25.37
N PRO A 106 -14.17 -14.01 25.67
CA PRO A 106 -15.53 -14.50 25.53
C PRO A 106 -15.83 -14.85 24.07
N SER A 107 -16.49 -15.98 23.81
CA SER A 107 -16.71 -16.51 22.44
C SER A 107 -17.49 -15.58 21.50
N ALA A 108 -18.12 -14.51 22.02
CA ALA A 108 -18.70 -13.43 21.24
C ALA A 108 -18.21 -12.08 21.76
N VAL A 109 -18.16 -11.09 20.87
CA VAL A 109 -18.04 -9.68 21.24
C VAL A 109 -19.38 -9.25 21.81
N SER A 110 -19.46 -8.94 23.11
CA SER A 110 -20.71 -8.49 23.73
C SER A 110 -21.04 -7.05 23.33
N ASN A 111 -22.32 -6.68 23.37
CA ASN A 111 -22.77 -5.30 23.11
C ASN A 111 -22.15 -4.27 24.06
N ASP A 112 -21.67 -4.70 25.23
CA ASP A 112 -20.92 -3.86 26.17
C ASP A 112 -19.64 -3.30 25.54
N THR A 113 -19.00 -4.08 24.65
CA THR A 113 -17.79 -3.66 23.92
C THR A 113 -18.09 -2.46 23.04
N ALA A 114 -19.23 -2.43 22.34
CA ALA A 114 -19.61 -1.36 21.41
C ALA A 114 -19.95 -0.04 22.13
N ASN A 115 -20.48 -0.12 23.34
CA ASN A 115 -20.86 1.03 24.18
C ASN A 115 -19.81 1.38 25.25
N ALA A 116 -18.63 0.74 25.23
CA ALA A 116 -17.59 0.96 26.23
C ALA A 116 -17.12 2.42 26.25
N THR A 117 -17.24 3.08 27.40
CA THR A 117 -16.72 4.43 27.66
C THR A 117 -15.28 4.42 28.22
N SER A 118 -14.74 3.23 28.46
CA SER A 118 -13.41 2.97 29.02
C SER A 118 -12.69 1.92 28.18
N ASN A 119 -11.37 2.02 28.11
CA ASN A 119 -10.51 1.02 27.45
C ASN A 119 -10.28 -0.24 28.31
N VAL A 120 -10.87 -0.29 29.52
CA VAL A 120 -10.86 -1.44 30.43
C VAL A 120 -12.27 -2.03 30.48
N LEU A 121 -12.44 -3.25 29.98
CA LEU A 121 -13.73 -3.96 30.01
C LEU A 121 -13.94 -4.67 31.35
N SER A 122 -12.88 -5.28 31.87
CA SER A 122 -12.79 -5.85 33.22
C SER A 122 -11.32 -5.92 33.64
N PRO A 123 -11.00 -6.16 34.93
CA PRO A 123 -9.62 -6.38 35.34
C PRO A 123 -8.97 -7.50 34.52
N GLY A 124 -7.82 -7.24 33.89
CA GLY A 124 -7.15 -8.18 32.99
C GLY A 124 -7.69 -8.27 31.55
N ARG A 125 -8.69 -7.46 31.15
CA ARG A 125 -9.27 -7.44 29.80
C ARG A 125 -9.38 -6.02 29.25
N LEU A 126 -8.64 -5.73 28.19
CA LEU A 126 -8.51 -4.39 27.60
C LEU A 126 -9.02 -4.32 26.17
N ILE A 127 -9.44 -3.12 25.78
CA ILE A 127 -9.43 -2.68 24.38
C ILE A 127 -8.19 -1.80 24.17
N LEU A 128 -7.38 -2.15 23.17
CA LEU A 128 -6.24 -1.36 22.72
C LEU A 128 -6.48 -0.88 21.29
N THR A 129 -6.04 0.33 20.96
CA THR A 129 -6.07 0.84 19.58
C THR A 129 -4.67 0.77 18.99
N VAL A 130 -4.54 0.18 17.81
CA VAL A 130 -3.29 0.14 17.05
C VAL A 130 -2.94 1.55 16.61
N ALA A 131 -1.81 2.06 17.10
CA ALA A 131 -1.42 3.46 16.93
C ALA A 131 0.02 3.63 16.39
N ASP A 132 0.81 2.56 16.35
CA ASP A 132 2.21 2.60 15.94
C ASP A 132 2.66 1.27 15.32
N THR A 133 3.85 1.24 14.72
CA THR A 133 4.50 0.05 14.16
C THR A 133 5.73 -0.32 14.99
N CYS A 134 5.75 -1.53 15.54
CA CYS A 134 6.87 -2.07 16.30
C CYS A 134 7.85 -2.80 15.35
N LEU A 135 8.86 -2.09 14.85
CA LEU A 135 9.83 -2.66 13.90
C LEU A 135 10.65 -3.83 14.45
N SER A 136 10.80 -3.93 15.77
CA SER A 136 11.52 -5.02 16.45
C SER A 136 10.63 -6.16 16.96
N CYS A 137 9.31 -6.09 16.73
CA CYS A 137 8.36 -7.11 17.17
C CYS A 137 8.27 -8.28 16.17
N GLY A 138 8.21 -9.51 16.67
CA GLY A 138 7.82 -10.67 15.86
C GLY A 138 6.41 -10.50 15.28
N PRO A 139 6.01 -11.26 14.24
CA PRO A 139 4.78 -10.99 13.48
C PRO A 139 3.49 -10.91 14.31
N LEU A 140 3.42 -11.63 15.44
CA LEU A 140 2.25 -11.58 16.32
C LEU A 140 2.45 -10.59 17.49
N ASP A 141 3.70 -10.28 17.86
CA ASP A 141 4.02 -9.59 19.11
C ASP A 141 3.40 -8.19 19.21
N LEU A 142 2.93 -7.87 20.41
CA LEU A 142 2.32 -6.59 20.74
C LEU A 142 3.26 -5.75 21.62
N ASN A 143 3.48 -4.49 21.24
CA ASN A 143 4.19 -3.51 22.07
C ASN A 143 3.18 -2.57 22.72
N LEU A 144 2.90 -2.75 24.02
CA LEU A 144 1.84 -2.04 24.73
C LEU A 144 2.40 -0.78 25.40
N HIS A 145 1.58 0.27 25.46
CA HIS A 145 1.83 1.38 26.37
C HIS A 145 1.98 0.88 27.82
N ALA A 146 2.97 1.37 28.58
CA ALA A 146 3.23 0.97 29.95
C ALA A 146 1.96 0.94 30.85
N ASP A 147 1.12 1.98 30.82
CA ASP A 147 -0.16 2.01 31.54
C ASP A 147 -1.18 0.96 31.08
N ALA A 148 -1.13 0.52 29.82
CA ALA A 148 -1.97 -0.58 29.33
C ALA A 148 -1.41 -1.93 29.80
N PHE A 149 -0.09 -2.12 29.72
CA PHE A 149 0.58 -3.29 30.28
C PHE A 149 0.30 -3.42 31.79
N ALA A 150 0.40 -2.33 32.56
CA ALA A 150 0.12 -2.30 34.00
C ALA A 150 -1.32 -2.68 34.39
N LYS A 151 -2.28 -2.57 33.46
CA LYS A 151 -3.68 -3.02 33.65
C LYS A 151 -3.90 -4.50 33.28
N LEU A 152 -2.97 -5.11 32.54
CA LEU A 152 -2.97 -6.55 32.21
C LEU A 152 -2.09 -7.35 33.19
N ALA A 153 -0.90 -6.86 33.52
CA ALA A 153 0.11 -7.54 34.32
C ALA A 153 1.02 -6.59 35.12
N ASN A 154 1.78 -7.16 36.06
CA ASN A 154 2.83 -6.48 36.80
C ASN A 154 3.95 -5.98 35.84
N PRO A 155 4.19 -4.66 35.73
CA PRO A 155 5.23 -4.11 34.85
C PRO A 155 6.65 -4.63 35.11
N ALA A 156 6.94 -5.11 36.32
CA ALA A 156 8.25 -5.67 36.68
C ALA A 156 8.60 -6.95 35.92
N VAL A 157 7.63 -7.64 35.31
CA VAL A 157 7.87 -8.83 34.49
C VAL A 157 8.35 -8.45 33.08
N GLY A 158 7.98 -7.26 32.60
CA GLY A 158 8.38 -6.69 31.29
C GLY A 158 7.77 -7.36 30.06
N ILE A 159 7.59 -8.69 30.09
CA ILE A 159 7.08 -9.52 29.01
C ILE A 159 6.03 -10.49 29.55
N ILE A 160 4.88 -10.63 28.88
CA ILE A 160 3.83 -11.61 29.20
C ILE A 160 3.29 -12.29 27.94
N ASN A 161 2.65 -13.44 28.11
CA ASN A 161 1.85 -14.05 27.04
C ASN A 161 0.40 -13.55 27.09
N VAL A 162 -0.10 -13.06 25.96
CA VAL A 162 -1.46 -12.56 25.74
C VAL A 162 -2.18 -13.35 24.66
N THR A 163 -3.50 -13.29 24.68
CA THR A 163 -4.36 -13.68 23.56
C THR A 163 -5.13 -12.46 23.13
N TYR A 164 -5.26 -12.23 21.83
CA TYR A 164 -5.96 -11.07 21.30
C TYR A 164 -6.77 -11.40 20.05
N ARG A 165 -7.79 -10.58 19.79
CA ARG A 165 -8.54 -10.59 18.53
C ARG A 165 -8.86 -9.18 18.08
N GLN A 166 -9.07 -8.99 16.78
CA GLN A 166 -9.61 -7.75 16.25
C GLN A 166 -11.09 -7.60 16.63
N ILE A 167 -11.49 -6.39 17.02
CA ILE A 167 -12.89 -6.02 17.31
C ILE A 167 -13.21 -4.67 16.66
N PRO A 168 -14.50 -4.37 16.38
CA PRO A 168 -14.92 -3.01 16.06
C PRO A 168 -14.55 -2.06 17.21
N CYS A 169 -13.95 -0.91 16.90
CA CYS A 169 -13.67 0.12 17.89
C CYS A 169 -14.99 0.73 18.42
N PRO A 170 -15.18 0.81 19.75
CA PRO A 170 -16.19 1.69 20.32
C PRO A 170 -15.79 3.15 20.18
N SER A 171 -16.78 4.03 20.29
CA SER A 171 -16.56 5.49 20.29
C SER A 171 -15.82 5.99 21.54
N PHE A 172 -15.77 5.21 22.62
CA PHE A 172 -15.33 5.66 23.95
C PHE A 172 -16.06 6.90 24.46
N GLY A 173 -17.32 7.10 24.03
CA GLY A 173 -18.08 8.32 24.32
C GLY A 173 -17.56 9.58 23.61
N ARG A 174 -16.71 9.43 22.60
CA ARG A 174 -16.10 10.51 21.82
C ARG A 174 -16.62 10.50 20.37
N ASN A 175 -16.82 11.69 19.83
CA ASN A 175 -17.00 11.87 18.38
C ASN A 175 -15.63 11.83 17.70
N MET A 176 -15.60 11.45 16.42
CA MET A 176 -14.37 11.49 15.65
C MET A 176 -13.83 12.93 15.52
N SER A 177 -12.51 13.05 15.37
CA SER A 177 -11.82 14.31 15.14
C SER A 177 -10.89 14.24 13.93
N VAL A 178 -10.80 15.33 13.18
CA VAL A 178 -9.92 15.45 12.01
C VAL A 178 -8.70 16.26 12.42
N TYR A 179 -7.54 15.61 12.50
CA TYR A 179 -6.27 16.30 12.70
C TYR A 179 -5.65 16.63 11.35
N VAL A 180 -5.61 17.91 10.99
CA VAL A 180 -4.91 18.41 9.81
C VAL A 180 -3.48 18.70 10.23
N SER A 181 -2.53 17.96 9.66
CA SER A 181 -1.09 18.09 9.96
C SER A 181 -0.40 19.10 9.03
N ALA A 182 -0.87 19.22 7.78
CA ALA A 182 -0.38 20.21 6.83
C ALA A 182 -1.51 20.69 5.90
N PHE A 183 -1.50 21.98 5.58
CA PHE A 183 -2.46 22.63 4.69
C PHE A 183 -1.75 23.75 3.90
N ARG A 184 -1.89 23.77 2.57
CA ARG A 184 -1.23 24.75 1.69
C ARG A 184 -2.12 25.16 0.51
N ALA A 185 -2.94 26.20 0.67
CA ALA A 185 -3.84 26.67 -0.39
C ALA A 185 -3.10 27.21 -1.65
N SER A 186 -1.91 27.80 -1.50
CA SER A 186 -1.26 28.60 -2.54
C SER A 186 -0.34 27.81 -3.50
N GLN A 187 0.02 26.57 -3.16
CA GLN A 187 0.98 25.74 -3.92
C GLN A 187 0.28 24.62 -4.70
N GLY A 188 -0.75 24.97 -5.49
CA GLY A 188 -1.62 23.99 -6.16
C GLY A 188 -2.60 23.28 -5.21
N GLY A 189 -2.61 23.64 -3.93
CA GLY A 189 -3.55 23.13 -2.95
C GLY A 189 -3.16 21.76 -2.39
N TYR A 190 -2.50 21.71 -1.23
CA TYR A 190 -2.14 20.44 -0.56
C TYR A 190 -2.75 20.32 0.84
N LEU A 191 -3.25 19.13 1.17
CA LEU A 191 -3.83 18.75 2.47
C LEU A 191 -3.25 17.43 2.93
N ARG A 192 -2.80 17.35 4.19
CA ARG A 192 -2.52 16.09 4.88
C ARG A 192 -3.27 16.04 6.21
N LEU A 193 -4.12 15.04 6.39
CA LEU A 193 -4.91 14.83 7.61
C LEU A 193 -4.83 13.41 8.13
N SER A 194 -5.26 13.21 9.37
CA SER A 194 -5.59 11.91 9.95
C SER A 194 -6.93 12.02 10.65
N VAL A 195 -7.84 11.08 10.44
CA VAL A 195 -9.08 10.97 11.21
C VAL A 195 -8.80 10.14 12.46
N ARG A 196 -9.26 10.61 13.62
CA ARG A 196 -9.02 10.02 14.95
C ARG A 196 -10.35 9.75 15.64
N ASP A 197 -10.31 8.86 16.63
CA ASP A 197 -11.48 8.47 17.42
C ASP A 197 -12.64 7.95 16.54
N VAL A 198 -12.29 7.20 15.49
CA VAL A 198 -13.24 6.54 14.57
C VAL A 198 -13.74 5.26 15.24
N ALA A 199 -15.05 5.14 15.43
CA ALA A 199 -15.68 3.87 15.78
C ALA A 199 -15.84 3.00 14.51
N SER A 200 -16.05 1.68 14.67
CA SER A 200 -15.97 0.64 13.63
C SER A 200 -14.58 0.00 13.47
N ASP A 201 -14.43 -0.83 12.44
CA ASP A 201 -13.29 -1.65 12.04
C ASP A 201 -12.09 -0.88 11.45
N GLY A 202 -12.27 0.40 11.09
CA GLY A 202 -11.27 1.29 10.50
C GLY A 202 -11.83 2.10 9.35
N LEU A 203 -10.99 2.83 8.62
CA LEU A 203 -11.38 3.49 7.36
C LEU A 203 -10.77 2.75 6.16
N ALA A 204 -11.55 2.58 5.09
CA ALA A 204 -11.06 2.11 3.80
C ALA A 204 -10.79 3.27 2.82
N GLU A 205 -11.58 4.35 2.88
CA GLU A 205 -11.46 5.52 2.01
C GLU A 205 -11.68 6.81 2.80
N VAL A 206 -10.94 7.86 2.44
CA VAL A 206 -11.32 9.25 2.73
C VAL A 206 -11.37 10.01 1.42
N ALA A 207 -12.47 10.73 1.18
CA ALA A 207 -12.60 11.64 0.07
C ALA A 207 -12.95 13.05 0.54
N VAL A 208 -12.45 14.06 -0.17
CA VAL A 208 -12.67 15.48 0.11
C VAL A 208 -13.52 16.13 -0.97
N ALA A 209 -14.40 17.04 -0.56
CA ALA A 209 -15.15 17.90 -1.47
C ALA A 209 -15.23 19.34 -0.92
N HIS A 210 -15.63 20.26 -1.78
CA HIS A 210 -16.14 21.58 -1.38
C HIS A 210 -17.57 21.68 -1.87
N CYS A 211 -18.53 21.79 -0.96
CA CYS A 211 -19.82 22.35 -1.30
C CYS A 211 -19.77 23.88 -1.18
N PRO A 212 -20.02 24.62 -2.28
CA PRO A 212 -20.47 26.00 -2.18
C PRO A 212 -21.80 25.97 -1.45
N ARG A 213 -21.82 26.41 -0.19
CA ARG A 213 -23.08 26.83 0.43
C ARG A 213 -23.39 28.22 -0.10
N PRO A 214 -24.67 28.61 -0.24
CA PRO A 214 -25.00 30.02 -0.19
C PRO A 214 -24.27 30.58 1.03
N GLN A 215 -23.47 31.64 0.83
CA GLN A 215 -23.24 32.50 1.97
C GLN A 215 -24.65 32.97 2.35
N ASP A 216 -25.03 32.78 3.61
CA ASP A 216 -26.07 33.61 4.17
C ASP A 216 -25.50 35.02 4.02
N ASP A 217 -25.94 35.73 2.98
CA ASP A 217 -25.55 37.11 2.75
C ASP A 217 -26.00 37.84 4.01
N ASP A 218 -25.03 38.21 4.85
CA ASP A 218 -25.24 38.97 6.08
C ASP A 218 -25.84 40.32 5.66
N GLY A 219 -27.15 40.30 5.49
CA GLY A 219 -28.01 41.39 5.11
C GLY A 219 -28.09 42.37 6.26
N GLY A 220 -26.97 43.03 6.53
CA GLY A 220 -26.89 44.29 7.24
C GLY A 220 -27.67 45.33 6.45
N ALA A 221 -29.00 45.25 6.54
CA ALA A 221 -29.89 46.35 6.27
C ALA A 221 -29.52 47.44 7.27
N ASP A 222 -28.74 48.40 6.79
CA ASP A 222 -28.29 49.56 7.53
C ASP A 222 -29.51 50.45 7.86
N VAL A 223 -30.10 50.23 9.04
CA VAL A 223 -31.24 51.04 9.53
C VAL A 223 -30.71 52.33 10.15
N THR A 224 -30.14 53.20 9.30
CA THR A 224 -29.90 54.61 9.64
C THR A 224 -31.14 55.45 9.38
N GLY A 225 -31.72 55.97 10.45
CA GLY A 225 -32.86 56.89 10.45
C GLY A 225 -33.88 56.40 11.48
N SER A 226 -34.25 57.13 12.52
CA SER A 226 -34.14 58.53 12.91
C SER A 226 -34.85 58.59 14.27
N GLY A 227 -34.54 59.53 15.16
CA GLY A 227 -35.07 59.45 16.54
C GLY A 227 -36.57 59.73 16.64
N ASP A 228 -37.16 59.32 17.77
CA ASP A 228 -37.74 60.37 18.62
C ASP A 228 -37.74 60.02 20.12
N THR A 229 -38.09 61.02 20.93
CA THR A 229 -37.74 61.16 22.34
C THR A 229 -38.91 60.81 23.29
N ALA A 230 -38.57 60.59 24.58
CA ALA A 230 -39.41 60.85 25.77
C ALA A 230 -40.20 59.69 26.44
N ALA A 231 -39.69 59.32 27.62
CA ALA A 231 -40.35 59.48 28.93
C ALA A 231 -41.59 58.65 29.36
N ASN A 232 -41.32 57.73 30.29
CA ASN A 232 -41.87 57.71 31.67
C ASN A 232 -43.23 57.02 31.99
N SER A 233 -43.32 56.51 33.24
CA SER A 233 -44.51 56.01 33.99
C SER A 233 -45.28 54.84 33.35
N GLY A 234 -45.44 53.66 33.95
CA GLY A 234 -45.85 53.38 35.34
C GLY A 234 -47.27 52.79 35.38
N ALA A 235 -47.52 51.82 36.26
CA ALA A 235 -48.82 51.21 36.63
C ALA A 235 -49.45 50.10 35.75
N THR A 236 -49.48 48.89 36.32
CA THR A 236 -50.61 47.91 36.27
C THR A 236 -51.83 48.45 37.05
N PRO A 237 -53.02 47.80 37.03
CA PRO A 237 -53.51 46.68 36.20
C PRO A 237 -54.92 46.90 35.59
N THR A 238 -55.37 46.00 34.70
CA THR A 238 -56.66 45.23 34.73
C THR A 238 -57.20 44.84 33.34
N GLY A 239 -57.68 43.59 33.24
CA GLY A 239 -58.99 43.31 32.64
C GLY A 239 -59.11 43.00 31.14
N VAL A 240 -59.76 41.85 30.88
CA VAL A 240 -60.62 41.55 29.72
C VAL A 240 -59.96 41.13 28.39
N SER A 241 -59.86 39.81 28.24
CA SER A 241 -60.38 39.00 27.11
C SER A 241 -60.33 39.55 25.67
N SER A 242 -59.55 38.88 24.81
CA SER A 242 -60.13 38.18 23.64
C SER A 242 -59.14 37.22 22.96
N THR A 243 -59.68 36.06 22.57
CA THR A 243 -59.25 35.08 21.56
C THR A 243 -58.05 35.41 20.65
N GLY A 244 -57.05 34.51 20.56
CA GLY A 244 -56.03 34.57 19.50
C GLY A 244 -54.92 33.50 19.51
N VAL A 245 -55.21 32.31 18.98
CA VAL A 245 -54.23 31.35 18.40
C VAL A 245 -53.02 30.95 19.27
N THR A 246 -53.20 29.93 20.10
CA THR A 246 -52.10 29.10 20.60
C THR A 246 -51.47 28.33 19.44
N ARG A 247 -50.28 28.72 18.98
CA ARG A 247 -49.44 27.81 18.16
C ARG A 247 -48.76 26.82 19.11
N THR A 248 -49.33 25.63 19.21
CA THR A 248 -48.61 24.46 19.73
C THR A 248 -47.37 24.22 18.90
N ALA A 249 -46.19 24.31 19.52
CA ALA A 249 -44.95 23.85 18.94
C ALA A 249 -44.96 22.32 18.92
N ASP A 250 -45.49 21.74 17.84
CA ASP A 250 -45.52 20.30 17.64
C ASP A 250 -44.09 19.80 17.38
N ALA A 251 -43.52 19.15 18.40
CA ALA A 251 -42.18 18.60 18.38
C ALA A 251 -42.21 17.13 17.92
N THR A 252 -42.77 16.86 16.74
CA THR A 252 -42.79 15.52 16.15
C THR A 252 -42.20 15.51 14.72
N SER A 253 -41.56 14.39 14.36
CA SER A 253 -40.96 14.12 13.05
C SER A 253 -39.80 15.04 12.58
N ARG A 254 -38.62 14.90 13.23
CA ARG A 254 -37.35 15.13 12.54
C ARG A 254 -37.01 13.92 11.67
N SER A 255 -37.64 13.82 10.50
CA SER A 255 -37.06 13.01 9.42
C SER A 255 -35.73 13.65 8.96
N GLY A 256 -34.80 12.82 8.50
CA GLY A 256 -33.47 13.26 8.05
C GLY A 256 -33.53 14.00 6.70
N GLY A 257 -34.11 15.20 6.69
CA GLY A 257 -34.15 16.07 5.52
C GLY A 257 -32.74 16.40 5.04
N LEU A 258 -32.41 15.98 3.81
CA LEU A 258 -31.16 16.32 3.13
C LEU A 258 -30.98 17.85 3.15
N ILE A 259 -29.91 18.32 3.79
CA ILE A 259 -29.61 19.75 3.90
C ILE A 259 -29.40 20.30 2.47
N PRO A 260 -30.22 21.24 1.95
CA PRO A 260 -30.25 21.55 0.52
C PRO A 260 -29.00 22.21 -0.09
N GLY A 261 -27.94 22.47 0.70
CA GLY A 261 -26.79 23.29 0.31
C GLY A 261 -25.99 22.77 -0.89
N CYS A 262 -25.77 21.45 -0.99
CA CYS A 262 -25.01 20.86 -2.12
C CYS A 262 -25.91 20.37 -3.27
N ALA A 263 -27.21 20.23 -3.03
CA ALA A 263 -28.17 19.62 -3.95
C ALA A 263 -28.60 20.55 -5.11
N GLY A 264 -28.27 21.85 -5.03
CA GLY A 264 -28.56 22.83 -6.09
C GLY A 264 -27.84 22.56 -7.42
N THR A 265 -26.77 21.75 -7.40
CA THR A 265 -26.21 21.17 -8.63
C THR A 265 -26.81 19.78 -8.84
N LEU A 266 -27.37 19.53 -10.04
CA LEU A 266 -28.00 18.25 -10.42
C LEU A 266 -27.07 17.01 -10.36
N ARG A 267 -25.79 17.19 -10.02
CA ARG A 267 -24.76 16.15 -9.91
C ARG A 267 -24.18 15.99 -8.51
N GLY A 268 -24.60 16.81 -7.54
CA GLY A 268 -24.04 16.81 -6.18
C GLY A 268 -22.56 17.24 -6.12
N PRO A 269 -21.93 17.16 -4.93
CA PRO A 269 -20.51 17.47 -4.77
C PRO A 269 -19.62 16.43 -5.48
N ILE A 270 -18.58 16.92 -6.14
CA ILE A 270 -17.55 16.06 -6.75
C ILE A 270 -16.57 15.64 -5.65
N TRP A 271 -16.77 14.44 -5.11
CA TRP A 271 -15.85 13.80 -4.17
C TRP A 271 -14.53 13.44 -4.86
N ARG A 272 -13.42 13.71 -4.18
CA ARG A 272 -12.06 13.41 -4.62
C ARG A 272 -11.40 12.54 -3.58
N VAL A 273 -11.12 11.28 -3.93
CA VAL A 273 -10.44 10.33 -3.05
C VAL A 273 -9.05 10.89 -2.69
N MET A 274 -8.66 10.72 -1.43
CA MET A 274 -7.36 11.07 -0.90
C MET A 274 -6.44 9.85 -0.90
N ASP A 275 -5.16 10.06 -1.17
CA ASP A 275 -4.15 8.99 -1.15
C ASP A 275 -3.79 8.65 0.30
N ASN A 276 -3.76 7.37 0.66
CA ASN A 276 -3.19 6.96 1.95
C ASN A 276 -1.67 6.90 1.81
N SER A 277 -0.95 7.77 2.52
CA SER A 277 0.52 7.84 2.40
C SER A 277 1.21 6.85 3.31
N VAL A 278 0.89 6.88 4.62
CA VAL A 278 1.36 5.91 5.62
C VAL A 278 0.33 5.82 6.75
N GLY A 279 -0.13 4.62 7.09
CA GLY A 279 -1.00 4.35 8.22
C GLY A 279 -2.39 5.01 8.08
N ALA A 280 -2.72 5.93 8.99
CA ALA A 280 -3.95 6.73 8.94
C ALA A 280 -3.73 8.17 8.41
N ALA A 281 -2.64 8.42 7.68
CA ALA A 281 -2.35 9.71 7.07
C ALA A 281 -2.84 9.78 5.62
N TRP A 282 -3.80 10.66 5.37
CA TRP A 282 -4.45 10.87 4.09
C TRP A 282 -3.98 12.18 3.46
N GLU A 283 -3.61 12.15 2.19
CA GLU A 283 -3.05 13.26 1.44
C GLU A 283 -3.88 13.59 0.20
N TYR A 284 -3.98 14.89 -0.13
CA TYR A 284 -4.63 15.33 -1.36
C TYR A 284 -3.94 16.55 -1.96
N SER A 285 -3.68 16.48 -3.26
CA SER A 285 -3.18 17.58 -4.09
C SER A 285 -4.26 18.07 -5.06
N GLY A 286 -4.35 19.39 -5.24
CA GLY A 286 -5.46 20.02 -5.98
C GLY A 286 -6.62 20.49 -5.09
N LEU A 287 -6.34 20.91 -3.85
CA LEU A 287 -7.35 21.31 -2.86
C LEU A 287 -8.46 22.20 -3.44
N PRO A 288 -9.74 21.85 -3.20
CA PRO A 288 -10.85 22.77 -3.36
C PRO A 288 -10.75 23.98 -2.41
N ARG A 289 -11.64 24.98 -2.59
CA ARG A 289 -11.77 26.09 -1.65
C ARG A 289 -12.34 25.62 -0.31
N LEU A 290 -12.08 26.38 0.75
CA LEU A 290 -12.72 26.17 2.05
C LEU A 290 -14.16 26.71 2.04
N PRO A 291 -15.05 26.20 2.92
CA PRO A 291 -14.84 25.04 3.80
C PRO A 291 -14.77 23.73 3.01
N LEU A 292 -14.10 22.73 3.57
CA LEU A 292 -14.04 21.38 3.03
C LEU A 292 -14.94 20.44 3.82
N ASP A 293 -15.61 19.57 3.08
CA ASP A 293 -16.42 18.46 3.59
C ASP A 293 -15.66 17.15 3.33
N LEU A 294 -15.82 16.16 4.22
CA LEU A 294 -15.21 14.83 4.06
C LEU A 294 -16.28 13.75 3.90
N ARG A 295 -16.05 12.79 3.01
CA ARG A 295 -16.73 11.50 2.98
C ARG A 295 -15.75 10.46 3.50
N LEU A 296 -16.18 9.70 4.49
CA LEU A 296 -15.40 8.66 5.15
C LEU A 296 -16.07 7.33 4.87
N THR A 297 -15.33 6.35 4.36
CA THR A 297 -15.85 4.99 4.12
C THR A 297 -15.17 4.03 5.08
N GLY A 298 -15.95 3.31 5.88
CA GLY A 298 -15.45 2.26 6.80
C GLY A 298 -14.95 1.02 6.03
N VAL A 299 -14.24 0.13 6.72
CA VAL A 299 -13.78 -1.15 6.10
C VAL A 299 -14.97 -2.07 5.79
N GLY A 300 -16.05 -2.01 6.57
CA GLY A 300 -17.35 -2.61 6.25
C GLY A 300 -18.16 -1.88 5.16
N GLY A 301 -17.59 -0.88 4.48
CA GLY A 301 -18.24 -0.16 3.38
C GLY A 301 -19.31 0.87 3.80
N GLN A 302 -19.48 1.14 5.09
CA GLN A 302 -20.41 2.18 5.55
C GLN A 302 -19.86 3.56 5.16
N GLU A 303 -20.68 4.44 4.58
CA GLU A 303 -20.29 5.83 4.28
C GLU A 303 -20.80 6.80 5.36
N LEU A 304 -19.97 7.80 5.70
CA LEU A 304 -20.30 8.89 6.62
C LEU A 304 -19.80 10.22 6.05
N ILE A 305 -20.69 11.20 5.89
CA ILE A 305 -20.33 12.54 5.43
C ILE A 305 -20.21 13.50 6.63
N VAL A 306 -19.04 14.11 6.75
CA VAL A 306 -18.71 15.15 7.74
C VAL A 306 -18.71 16.51 7.03
N TRP A 307 -19.84 17.22 7.14
CA TRP A 307 -20.00 18.59 6.65
C TRP A 307 -19.17 19.57 7.50
N ASN A 308 -18.52 20.55 6.86
CA ASN A 308 -17.64 21.53 7.50
C ASN A 308 -16.50 20.88 8.34
N ALA A 309 -15.95 19.77 7.85
CA ALA A 309 -14.85 19.07 8.51
C ALA A 309 -13.60 19.95 8.69
N ILE A 310 -13.31 20.83 7.73
CA ILE A 310 -12.18 21.77 7.77
C ILE A 310 -12.69 23.15 7.34
N THR A 311 -12.62 24.13 8.24
CA THR A 311 -13.21 25.48 8.02
C THR A 311 -12.18 26.59 7.86
N ASN A 312 -10.90 26.37 8.18
CA ASN A 312 -9.84 27.36 7.97
C ASN A 312 -8.56 26.73 7.41
N THR A 313 -7.55 27.55 7.11
CA THR A 313 -6.27 27.17 6.49
C THR A 313 -5.17 26.81 7.49
N THR A 314 -5.43 26.86 8.79
CA THR A 314 -4.45 26.64 9.84
C THR A 314 -4.07 25.16 9.91
N ALA A 315 -2.76 24.90 9.88
CA ALA A 315 -2.18 23.60 10.18
C ALA A 315 -0.87 23.80 10.99
N PRO A 316 -0.58 22.95 11.99
CA PRO A 316 -1.40 21.84 12.46
C PRO A 316 -2.66 22.31 13.22
N ALA A 317 -3.77 21.58 13.06
CA ALA A 317 -5.06 21.89 13.71
C ALA A 317 -5.90 20.63 13.96
N VAL A 318 -6.77 20.65 14.98
CA VAL A 318 -7.73 19.57 15.28
C VAL A 318 -9.16 20.11 15.15
N TYR A 319 -9.93 19.55 14.24
CA TYR A 319 -11.34 19.84 14.03
C TYR A 319 -12.19 18.75 14.67
N ARG A 320 -13.03 19.12 15.65
CA ARG A 320 -13.95 18.17 16.31
C ARG A 320 -15.25 18.07 15.52
N THR A 321 -15.68 16.84 15.22
CA THR A 321 -16.94 16.61 14.51
C THR A 321 -18.11 16.37 15.49
N ARG A 322 -19.33 16.29 14.94
CA ARG A 322 -20.52 15.79 15.66
C ARG A 322 -20.96 14.42 15.15
N ASN A 323 -20.14 13.79 14.31
CA ASN A 323 -20.46 12.58 13.59
C ASN A 323 -19.69 11.41 14.21
N GLN A 324 -20.23 10.21 14.04
CA GLN A 324 -19.57 8.96 14.38
C GLN A 324 -20.18 7.87 13.50
N PHE A 325 -19.45 6.80 13.21
CA PHE A 325 -20.08 5.61 12.64
C PHE A 325 -21.04 5.01 13.67
N SER A 326 -22.23 4.60 13.23
CA SER A 326 -23.10 3.77 14.06
C SER A 326 -22.33 2.51 14.45
N PRO A 327 -22.44 2.03 15.70
CA PRO A 327 -21.90 0.72 16.07
C PRO A 327 -22.39 -0.34 15.10
N VAL A 328 -21.46 -1.09 14.51
CA VAL A 328 -21.80 -2.21 13.62
C VAL A 328 -22.47 -3.27 14.48
N ASP A 329 -23.76 -3.52 14.25
CA ASP A 329 -24.44 -4.68 14.84
C ASP A 329 -23.81 -5.93 14.22
N PRO A 330 -23.10 -6.77 15.01
CA PRO A 330 -22.40 -7.94 14.46
C PRO A 330 -23.36 -8.96 13.84
N LEU A 331 -24.62 -9.00 14.29
CA LEU A 331 -25.65 -9.85 13.67
C LEU A 331 -26.10 -9.28 12.32
N GLY A 332 -26.18 -7.95 12.21
CA GLY A 332 -26.57 -7.26 10.97
C GLY A 332 -25.53 -7.41 9.84
N ASP A 333 -24.24 -7.24 10.15
CA ASP A 333 -23.17 -7.42 9.15
C ASP A 333 -23.04 -8.90 8.73
N PHE A 334 -23.11 -9.84 9.68
CA PHE A 334 -23.10 -11.27 9.36
C PHE A 334 -24.27 -11.66 8.45
N MET A 335 -25.49 -11.18 8.74
CA MET A 335 -26.68 -11.38 7.90
C MET A 335 -26.50 -10.81 6.49
N MET A 336 -25.98 -9.57 6.35
CA MET A 336 -25.78 -8.96 5.04
C MET A 336 -24.70 -9.68 4.22
N ARG A 337 -23.57 -10.07 4.83
CA ARG A 337 -22.52 -10.84 4.15
C ARG A 337 -23.00 -12.23 3.76
N ALA A 338 -23.74 -12.92 4.64
CA ALA A 338 -24.33 -14.23 4.34
C ALA A 338 -25.35 -14.13 3.18
N MET A 339 -26.20 -13.10 3.16
CA MET A 339 -27.14 -12.86 2.05
C MET A 339 -26.43 -12.51 0.74
N ALA A 340 -25.37 -11.70 0.77
CA ALA A 340 -24.57 -11.39 -0.42
C ALA A 340 -23.89 -12.65 -0.99
N ALA A 341 -23.26 -13.46 -0.14
CA ALA A 341 -22.65 -14.73 -0.53
C ALA A 341 -23.68 -15.73 -1.08
N ALA A 342 -24.84 -15.89 -0.41
CA ALA A 342 -25.92 -16.74 -0.89
C ALA A 342 -26.49 -16.27 -2.24
N THR A 343 -26.59 -14.96 -2.46
CA THR A 343 -27.03 -14.38 -3.74
C THR A 343 -26.04 -14.66 -4.86
N MET A 344 -24.72 -14.52 -4.61
CA MET A 344 -23.70 -14.91 -5.60
C MET A 344 -23.71 -16.41 -5.88
N MET A 345 -23.90 -17.25 -4.86
CA MET A 345 -23.96 -18.71 -5.03
C MET A 345 -25.20 -19.15 -5.83
N LEU A 346 -26.36 -18.50 -5.61
CA LEU A 346 -27.57 -18.70 -6.41
C LEU A 346 -27.39 -18.21 -7.85
N ALA A 347 -26.70 -17.09 -8.07
CA ALA A 347 -26.39 -16.60 -9.42
C ALA A 347 -25.44 -17.56 -10.17
N ALA A 348 -24.42 -18.10 -9.49
CA ALA A 348 -23.52 -19.11 -10.06
C ALA A 348 -24.26 -20.41 -10.41
N LEU A 349 -25.13 -20.90 -9.52
CA LEU A 349 -25.97 -22.08 -9.78
C LEU A 349 -26.95 -21.87 -10.94
N ALA A 350 -27.53 -20.66 -11.07
CA ALA A 350 -28.40 -20.32 -12.20
C ALA A 350 -27.66 -20.29 -13.54
N LEU A 351 -26.37 -19.92 -13.54
CA LEU A 351 -25.52 -19.90 -14.75
C LEU A 351 -25.01 -21.29 -15.17
N TRP A 352 -25.07 -22.29 -14.28
CA TRP A 352 -24.58 -23.66 -14.52
C TRP A 352 -25.72 -24.68 -14.77
N GLY A 353 -26.97 -24.21 -14.87
CA GLY A 353 -28.19 -25.02 -14.97
C GLY A 353 -28.40 -25.84 -16.26
N SER A 354 -27.37 -26.01 -17.11
CA SER A 354 -27.44 -26.84 -18.31
C SER A 354 -26.07 -27.41 -18.70
N TRP A 355 -25.78 -28.63 -18.24
CA TRP A 355 -25.08 -29.71 -18.97
C TRP A 355 -24.99 -30.98 -18.08
N PRO A 356 -25.29 -32.19 -18.60
CA PRO A 356 -25.11 -33.42 -17.84
C PRO A 356 -23.70 -33.99 -18.06
N CYS A 357 -22.88 -34.04 -17.01
CA CYS A 357 -21.63 -34.82 -17.01
C CYS A 357 -21.39 -35.47 -15.64
N SER A 358 -21.00 -36.74 -15.67
CA SER A 358 -20.75 -37.56 -14.48
C SER A 358 -19.40 -37.22 -13.85
N LEU A 359 -19.38 -36.96 -12.55
CA LEU A 359 -18.16 -36.77 -11.77
C LEU A 359 -17.74 -38.07 -11.07
N ALA A 360 -16.60 -38.61 -11.47
CA ALA A 360 -15.83 -39.55 -10.67
C ALA A 360 -14.76 -38.76 -9.90
N ALA A 361 -14.72 -38.91 -8.57
CA ALA A 361 -13.74 -38.22 -7.73
C ALA A 361 -12.46 -39.05 -7.61
N ALA A 362 -11.32 -38.42 -7.90
CA ALA A 362 -10.00 -38.90 -7.51
C ALA A 362 -9.36 -37.82 -6.63
N THR A 363 -9.06 -38.18 -5.38
CA THR A 363 -8.39 -37.30 -4.42
C THR A 363 -6.99 -37.82 -4.15
N GLU A 364 -5.97 -37.12 -4.63
CA GLU A 364 -4.58 -37.29 -4.18
C GLU A 364 -4.19 -36.10 -3.30
N ALA A 365 -3.60 -36.38 -2.15
CA ALA A 365 -3.14 -35.37 -1.20
C ALA A 365 -1.62 -35.22 -1.34
N VAL A 366 -1.16 -34.03 -1.72
CA VAL A 366 0.27 -33.69 -1.72
C VAL A 366 0.62 -33.06 -0.37
N ASN A 367 1.53 -33.69 0.35
CA ASN A 367 2.01 -33.23 1.66
C ASN A 367 3.19 -32.25 1.45
N SER A 368 3.11 -31.03 1.96
CA SER A 368 4.15 -30.00 1.80
C SER A 368 4.58 -29.45 3.16
N THR A 369 5.84 -29.68 3.52
CA THR A 369 6.40 -29.40 4.86
C THR A 369 7.71 -28.59 4.80
N VAL A 370 7.84 -27.66 3.84
CA VAL A 370 9.10 -26.95 3.54
C VAL A 370 8.93 -25.42 3.64
N LEU A 371 8.27 -24.92 4.70
CA LEU A 371 7.96 -23.48 4.83
C LEU A 371 8.59 -22.76 6.04
N GLU A 372 9.29 -23.46 6.95
CA GLU A 372 9.65 -22.90 8.26
C GLU A 372 11.08 -22.32 8.40
N ASP A 373 11.95 -22.42 7.39
CA ASP A 373 13.38 -22.04 7.53
C ASP A 373 13.84 -21.00 6.50
N LEU A 374 13.23 -19.81 6.51
CA LEU A 374 13.64 -18.64 5.71
C LEU A 374 14.03 -17.47 6.62
N GLY A 375 15.34 -17.23 6.71
CA GLY A 375 15.95 -16.21 7.58
C GLY A 375 15.53 -14.75 7.30
N ALA A 376 15.72 -13.90 8.30
CA ALA A 376 15.20 -12.54 8.46
C ALA A 376 15.18 -11.62 7.19
N TRP A 377 13.96 -11.16 6.83
CA TRP A 377 13.68 -10.19 5.76
C TRP A 377 13.47 -8.74 6.28
N ALA A 378 14.14 -8.34 7.36
CA ALA A 378 13.82 -7.11 8.11
C ALA A 378 14.94 -6.06 8.07
N GLY A 379 14.97 -5.27 6.99
CA GLY A 379 15.82 -4.07 6.85
C GLY A 379 15.06 -2.94 6.14
N SER A 380 15.47 -1.68 6.35
CA SER A 380 14.78 -0.48 5.80
C SER A 380 14.94 -0.28 4.28
N SER A 381 15.74 -1.12 3.64
CA SER A 381 15.44 -1.69 2.34
C SER A 381 15.60 -3.20 2.54
N PRO A 382 14.64 -4.07 2.20
CA PRO A 382 14.93 -5.50 2.16
C PRO A 382 16.01 -5.66 1.11
N ASP A 383 17.17 -6.19 1.50
CA ASP A 383 18.21 -6.56 0.56
C ASP A 383 17.72 -7.79 -0.20
N LEU A 384 16.94 -7.54 -1.26
CA LEU A 384 16.30 -8.54 -2.10
C LEU A 384 17.32 -9.33 -2.93
N SER A 385 18.62 -9.18 -2.64
CA SER A 385 19.71 -9.97 -3.20
C SER A 385 19.79 -11.40 -2.66
N ALA A 386 19.09 -11.71 -1.56
CA ALA A 386 18.97 -13.05 -1.01
C ALA A 386 18.25 -13.99 -2.01
N PRO A 387 18.91 -15.05 -2.51
CA PRO A 387 18.33 -15.94 -3.51
C PRO A 387 17.18 -16.77 -2.95
N VAL A 388 16.03 -16.75 -3.64
CA VAL A 388 14.84 -17.55 -3.30
C VAL A 388 14.71 -18.75 -4.22
N THR A 389 14.74 -19.96 -3.68
CA THR A 389 14.52 -21.20 -4.45
C THR A 389 13.05 -21.33 -4.86
N ALA A 390 12.81 -21.61 -6.13
CA ALA A 390 11.49 -21.64 -6.75
C ALA A 390 11.40 -22.63 -7.92
N GLY A 391 10.18 -23.06 -8.24
CA GLY A 391 9.91 -23.71 -9.52
C GLY A 391 9.76 -22.67 -10.63
N ALA A 392 10.54 -22.80 -11.69
CA ALA A 392 10.25 -22.15 -12.97
C ALA A 392 9.40 -23.09 -13.82
N PHE A 393 8.27 -22.61 -14.31
CA PHE A 393 7.29 -23.35 -15.11
C PHE A 393 7.30 -22.85 -16.55
N ARG A 394 7.30 -23.81 -17.49
CA ARG A 394 7.23 -23.53 -18.93
C ARG A 394 5.78 -23.33 -19.40
N PHE A 395 5.55 -22.31 -20.23
CA PHE A 395 4.33 -22.20 -21.03
C PHE A 395 4.53 -22.70 -22.47
N GLY A 396 3.54 -23.45 -22.98
CA GLY A 396 3.39 -23.79 -24.40
C GLY A 396 4.35 -24.86 -24.96
N THR A 397 3.93 -25.48 -26.06
CA THR A 397 4.81 -26.31 -26.92
C THR A 397 5.80 -25.43 -27.69
N ALA A 398 6.85 -26.00 -28.27
CA ALA A 398 7.86 -25.20 -28.97
C ALA A 398 7.27 -24.50 -30.20
N GLY A 399 7.43 -23.17 -30.27
CA GLY A 399 6.81 -22.33 -31.30
C GLY A 399 5.34 -21.95 -31.04
N ALA A 400 4.73 -22.39 -29.92
CA ALA A 400 3.47 -21.81 -29.48
C ALA A 400 3.72 -20.39 -28.98
N LYS A 401 3.04 -19.39 -29.56
CA LYS A 401 3.11 -18.00 -29.09
C LYS A 401 2.59 -17.94 -27.66
N VAL A 402 3.49 -17.86 -26.68
CA VAL A 402 3.14 -17.75 -25.26
C VAL A 402 2.44 -16.42 -25.04
N VAL A 403 1.11 -16.45 -25.08
CA VAL A 403 0.28 -15.37 -24.59
C VAL A 403 0.21 -15.56 -23.08
N LEU A 404 1.02 -14.79 -22.36
CA LEU A 404 0.78 -14.42 -20.96
C LEU A 404 -0.66 -13.88 -20.91
N ALA A 405 -1.57 -14.70 -20.38
CA ALA A 405 -2.96 -14.72 -20.85
C ALA A 405 -3.72 -13.42 -20.56
N ASN A 406 -3.33 -12.73 -19.48
CA ASN A 406 -4.07 -11.61 -18.94
C ASN A 406 -3.34 -10.27 -19.16
N ASN A 407 -2.00 -10.26 -19.33
CA ASN A 407 -1.18 -9.04 -19.34
C ASN A 407 -1.55 -8.14 -18.15
N SER A 408 -1.63 -8.72 -16.95
CA SER A 408 -2.14 -8.08 -15.73
C SER A 408 -1.32 -6.86 -15.29
N CYS A 409 -0.09 -6.73 -15.77
CA CYS A 409 0.71 -5.52 -15.57
C CYS A 409 0.39 -4.39 -16.58
N GLU A 410 -0.50 -4.62 -17.54
CA GLU A 410 -0.86 -3.71 -18.63
C GLU A 410 0.36 -3.17 -19.42
N TYR A 411 1.34 -4.05 -19.64
CA TYR A 411 2.55 -3.78 -20.42
C TYR A 411 2.28 -3.66 -21.93
N GLY A 412 1.02 -3.68 -22.39
CA GLY A 412 0.69 -3.53 -23.81
C GLY A 412 1.36 -4.59 -24.70
N PRO A 413 1.83 -4.24 -25.91
CA PRO A 413 2.57 -5.16 -26.76
C PRO A 413 4.00 -5.36 -26.24
N LEU A 414 4.30 -6.58 -25.84
CA LEU A 414 5.60 -6.99 -25.30
C LEU A 414 6.71 -6.88 -26.36
N THR A 415 7.78 -6.15 -26.03
CA THR A 415 8.95 -5.89 -26.91
C THR A 415 10.11 -6.85 -26.67
N SER A 416 10.01 -7.74 -25.67
CA SER A 416 11.08 -8.63 -25.21
C SER A 416 10.56 -10.05 -24.98
N PRO A 417 11.30 -11.12 -25.37
CA PRO A 417 11.01 -12.49 -24.95
C PRO A 417 11.46 -12.77 -23.51
N TYR A 418 12.30 -11.90 -22.95
CA TYR A 418 12.90 -12.05 -21.61
C TYR A 418 12.02 -11.41 -20.54
N ILE A 419 10.89 -12.06 -20.31
CA ILE A 419 9.83 -11.62 -19.40
C ILE A 419 9.43 -12.75 -18.45
N VAL A 420 8.75 -12.41 -17.36
CA VAL A 420 8.25 -13.38 -16.37
C VAL A 420 6.88 -12.97 -15.84
N GLY A 421 6.05 -13.96 -15.58
CA GLY A 421 4.84 -13.82 -14.76
C GLY A 421 5.11 -14.32 -13.34
N ILE A 422 4.74 -13.55 -12.31
CA ILE A 422 4.95 -13.93 -10.90
C ILE A 422 3.62 -14.20 -10.21
N SER A 423 3.58 -15.07 -9.20
CA SER A 423 2.35 -15.27 -8.41
C SER A 423 1.89 -13.96 -7.76
N PRO A 424 0.59 -13.60 -7.79
CA PRO A 424 0.04 -12.50 -6.98
C PRO A 424 0.34 -12.67 -5.47
N ASN A 425 0.59 -13.90 -5.04
CA ASN A 425 0.93 -14.22 -3.67
C ASN A 425 2.41 -14.07 -3.34
N SER A 426 3.26 -13.80 -4.33
CA SER A 426 4.71 -13.69 -4.17
C SER A 426 5.11 -12.54 -3.25
N PRO A 427 6.17 -12.70 -2.43
CA PRO A 427 6.78 -11.59 -1.71
C PRO A 427 7.11 -10.41 -2.62
N LEU A 428 7.61 -10.66 -3.84
CA LEU A 428 7.93 -9.61 -4.82
C LEU A 428 6.70 -8.82 -5.25
N ALA A 429 5.57 -9.49 -5.48
CA ALA A 429 4.32 -8.81 -5.83
C ALA A 429 3.81 -7.96 -4.65
N LYS A 430 3.86 -8.50 -3.43
CA LYS A 430 3.35 -7.84 -2.21
C LYS A 430 4.19 -6.67 -1.72
N LEU A 431 5.48 -6.61 -2.08
CA LEU A 431 6.39 -5.55 -1.65
C LEU A 431 6.17 -4.20 -2.34
N ARG A 432 5.38 -4.14 -3.44
CA ARG A 432 5.22 -2.92 -4.23
C ARG A 432 3.76 -2.67 -4.62
N THR A 433 3.36 -1.41 -4.65
CA THR A 433 2.03 -0.94 -5.07
C THR A 433 1.65 -1.37 -6.49
N GLN A 434 2.63 -1.68 -7.32
CA GLN A 434 2.48 -2.09 -8.72
C GLN A 434 2.55 -3.62 -8.91
N SER A 435 2.38 -4.42 -7.86
CA SER A 435 2.45 -5.90 -7.93
C SER A 435 3.76 -6.44 -8.52
N GLY A 436 4.87 -5.70 -8.38
CA GLY A 436 6.17 -6.03 -8.95
C GLY A 436 6.32 -5.75 -10.46
N CYS A 437 5.29 -5.27 -11.15
CA CYS A 437 5.32 -4.98 -12.57
C CYS A 437 6.43 -4.00 -12.96
N GLY A 438 7.19 -4.34 -14.00
CA GLY A 438 8.31 -3.54 -14.50
C GLY A 438 9.59 -3.61 -13.68
N THR A 439 9.61 -4.39 -12.59
CA THR A 439 10.86 -4.76 -11.91
C THR A 439 11.60 -5.85 -12.69
N CYS A 440 12.91 -5.95 -12.49
CA CYS A 440 13.70 -7.05 -13.03
C CYS A 440 14.11 -8.03 -11.92
N ILE A 441 14.09 -9.31 -12.26
CA ILE A 441 14.64 -10.37 -11.43
C ILE A 441 15.78 -11.07 -12.16
N GLU A 442 16.83 -11.38 -11.42
CA GLU A 442 17.93 -12.22 -11.86
C GLU A 442 17.64 -13.64 -11.40
N LEU A 443 17.65 -14.58 -12.34
CA LEU A 443 17.46 -16.01 -12.12
C LEU A 443 18.78 -16.75 -12.34
N VAL A 444 19.03 -17.73 -11.48
CA VAL A 444 20.13 -18.71 -11.61
C VAL A 444 19.53 -20.10 -11.50
N CYS A 445 19.75 -20.96 -12.49
CA CYS A 445 19.32 -22.36 -12.40
C CYS A 445 20.13 -23.09 -11.31
N VAL A 446 19.46 -23.88 -10.47
CA VAL A 446 20.09 -24.62 -9.37
C VAL A 446 19.89 -26.11 -9.60
N GLU A 447 20.98 -26.83 -9.81
CA GLU A 447 20.93 -28.28 -9.81
C GLU A 447 20.57 -28.79 -8.42
N VAL A 448 19.51 -29.59 -8.34
CA VAL A 448 19.21 -30.34 -7.12
C VAL A 448 20.28 -31.39 -6.98
N GLY A 449 21.34 -31.06 -6.23
CA GLY A 449 22.39 -32.00 -5.87
C GLY A 449 21.73 -33.27 -5.33
N GLY A 450 21.89 -34.38 -6.05
CA GLY A 450 21.28 -35.66 -5.73
C GLY A 450 21.87 -36.25 -4.47
N GLY A 451 21.47 -35.72 -3.30
CA GLY A 451 21.90 -36.13 -1.96
C GLY A 451 21.39 -37.51 -1.54
N GLY A 452 21.20 -38.41 -2.50
CA GLY A 452 21.05 -39.83 -2.23
C GLY A 452 22.39 -40.36 -1.77
N GLU A 453 22.50 -40.65 -0.48
CA GLU A 453 23.65 -41.34 0.11
C GLU A 453 23.81 -42.70 -0.57
N VAL A 454 24.75 -42.81 -1.52
CA VAL A 454 24.92 -44.01 -2.34
C VAL A 454 25.54 -45.13 -1.51
N GLY A 455 24.68 -45.93 -0.90
CA GLY A 455 25.06 -47.23 -0.35
C GLY A 455 25.72 -48.08 -1.43
N GLY A 456 26.96 -48.52 -1.17
CA GLY A 456 27.86 -49.05 -2.20
C GLY A 456 27.30 -50.25 -2.96
N GLY A 457 26.98 -50.02 -4.23
CA GLY A 457 26.71 -51.03 -5.24
C GLY A 457 27.11 -50.50 -6.61
N GLU A 458 27.80 -51.30 -7.42
CA GLU A 458 28.15 -50.94 -8.80
C GLU A 458 26.88 -50.74 -9.62
N VAL A 459 26.64 -49.52 -10.10
CA VAL A 459 25.58 -49.18 -11.05
C VAL A 459 26.23 -48.60 -12.30
N GLY A 460 25.83 -49.10 -13.47
CA GLY A 460 26.39 -48.69 -14.75
C GLY A 460 26.16 -47.21 -15.07
N GLY A 461 27.08 -46.62 -15.82
CA GLY A 461 27.11 -45.18 -16.12
C GLY A 461 25.96 -44.70 -17.00
N GLY A 462 24.81 -44.44 -16.39
CA GLY A 462 23.82 -43.52 -16.92
C GLY A 462 24.33 -42.09 -16.75
N GLU A 463 24.52 -41.37 -17.86
CA GLU A 463 24.89 -39.96 -17.85
C GLU A 463 23.81 -39.16 -17.09
N PRO A 464 24.16 -38.36 -16.06
CA PRO A 464 23.19 -37.58 -15.34
C PRO A 464 22.61 -36.52 -16.28
N SER A 465 21.30 -36.58 -16.51
CA SER A 465 20.60 -35.58 -17.32
C SER A 465 20.57 -34.24 -16.57
N ALA A 466 21.57 -33.39 -16.83
CA ALA A 466 21.68 -32.06 -16.24
C ALA A 466 20.38 -31.27 -16.47
N ALA A 467 19.78 -30.81 -15.38
CA ALA A 467 18.54 -30.03 -15.43
C ALA A 467 18.81 -28.59 -15.89
N CYS A 468 19.97 -28.06 -15.51
CA CYS A 468 20.45 -26.73 -15.86
C CYS A 468 21.36 -26.77 -17.10
N VAL A 469 21.37 -25.68 -17.87
CA VAL A 469 22.32 -25.53 -18.99
C VAL A 469 23.69 -25.16 -18.44
N HIS A 470 24.58 -26.16 -18.34
CA HIS A 470 25.97 -25.93 -17.92
C HIS A 470 26.77 -25.17 -18.97
N PRO A 471 27.62 -24.20 -18.57
CA PRO A 471 28.45 -23.42 -19.50
C PRO A 471 29.47 -24.26 -20.27
N GLU A 472 29.93 -25.39 -19.72
CA GLU A 472 31.04 -26.18 -20.30
C GLU A 472 30.60 -27.25 -21.32
N ALA A 473 29.34 -27.67 -21.31
CA ALA A 473 28.84 -28.78 -22.14
C ALA A 473 28.28 -28.33 -23.51
N SER A 474 28.06 -27.03 -23.71
CA SER A 474 27.45 -26.51 -24.93
C SER A 474 28.47 -26.37 -26.06
N THR A 475 28.53 -27.38 -26.94
CA THR A 475 29.25 -27.30 -28.23
C THR A 475 28.45 -26.57 -29.33
N LEU A 476 27.28 -26.01 -28.99
CA LEU A 476 26.64 -25.00 -29.83
C LEU A 476 27.61 -23.81 -29.95
N PRO A 477 27.80 -23.22 -31.14
CA PRO A 477 28.62 -22.01 -31.26
C PRO A 477 28.08 -20.95 -30.29
N PRO A 478 28.97 -20.17 -29.64
CA PRO A 478 28.55 -19.16 -28.67
C PRO A 478 27.48 -18.31 -29.33
N ALA A 479 26.32 -18.19 -28.67
CA ALA A 479 25.10 -17.66 -29.25
C ALA A 479 25.45 -16.43 -30.09
N ALA A 480 25.34 -16.59 -31.42
CA ALA A 480 25.81 -15.58 -32.34
C ALA A 480 25.19 -14.26 -31.90
N THR A 481 26.01 -13.20 -31.84
CA THR A 481 25.53 -11.82 -31.66
C THR A 481 24.24 -11.70 -32.43
N ASP A 482 23.14 -11.32 -31.77
CA ASP A 482 21.82 -11.27 -32.38
C ASP A 482 21.85 -10.22 -33.49
N LEU A 483 22.29 -10.68 -34.67
CA LEU A 483 22.86 -9.88 -35.75
C LEU A 483 21.79 -9.09 -36.51
N ILE A 484 20.54 -9.28 -36.08
CA ILE A 484 19.34 -8.62 -36.55
C ILE A 484 18.98 -7.43 -35.63
N SER A 485 19.47 -7.39 -34.37
CA SER A 485 19.12 -6.35 -33.39
C SER A 485 20.32 -5.56 -32.83
N GLY A 486 21.48 -6.18 -32.65
CA GLY A 486 22.65 -5.54 -32.02
C GLY A 486 22.44 -5.16 -30.55
N ALA A 487 21.38 -5.65 -29.90
CA ALA A 487 21.09 -5.38 -28.50
C ALA A 487 21.96 -6.26 -27.57
N PRO A 488 22.42 -5.76 -26.41
CA PRO A 488 23.07 -6.58 -25.41
C PRO A 488 22.10 -7.64 -24.86
N SER A 489 22.59 -8.86 -24.67
CA SER A 489 21.78 -10.00 -24.25
C SER A 489 21.30 -9.88 -22.79
N ASN A 490 20.05 -10.28 -22.54
CA ASN A 490 19.53 -10.51 -21.19
C ASN A 490 20.18 -11.71 -20.48
N VAL A 491 20.90 -12.55 -21.24
CA VAL A 491 21.77 -13.62 -20.75
C VAL A 491 23.06 -12.98 -20.24
N LEU A 492 23.33 -13.13 -18.94
CA LEU A 492 24.57 -12.67 -18.31
C LEU A 492 25.68 -13.73 -18.40
N SER A 493 25.29 -14.99 -18.24
CA SER A 493 26.10 -16.19 -18.48
C SER A 493 25.16 -17.38 -18.73
N PRO A 494 25.62 -18.52 -19.26
CA PRO A 494 24.81 -19.74 -19.28
C PRO A 494 24.25 -20.05 -17.89
N GLY A 495 22.96 -20.40 -17.81
CA GLY A 495 22.26 -20.64 -16.55
C GLY A 495 21.89 -19.39 -15.73
N ARG A 496 22.22 -18.16 -16.19
CA ARG A 496 21.95 -16.89 -15.48
C ARG A 496 21.29 -15.83 -16.37
N LEU A 497 20.09 -15.40 -16.01
CA LEU A 497 19.20 -14.62 -16.87
C LEU A 497 18.53 -13.47 -16.12
N VAL A 498 18.38 -12.29 -16.76
CA VAL A 498 17.57 -11.19 -16.22
C VAL A 498 16.24 -11.09 -16.96
N LEU A 499 15.14 -11.23 -16.22
CA LEU A 499 13.77 -11.18 -16.73
C LEU A 499 13.00 -9.98 -16.14
N THR A 500 12.17 -9.34 -16.96
CA THR A 500 11.27 -8.27 -16.52
C THR A 500 9.90 -8.84 -16.13
N VAL A 501 9.37 -8.46 -14.97
CA VAL A 501 8.03 -8.85 -14.52
C VAL A 501 6.97 -8.10 -15.33
N VAL A 502 6.15 -8.80 -16.12
CA VAL A 502 5.12 -8.20 -17.00
C VAL A 502 3.74 -8.86 -16.90
N ASP A 503 3.57 -9.90 -16.09
CA ASP A 503 2.26 -10.51 -15.85
C ASP A 503 2.16 -11.10 -14.44
N THR A 504 0.95 -11.49 -14.05
CA THR A 504 0.69 -12.23 -12.83
C THR A 504 0.25 -13.65 -13.15
N CYS A 505 0.91 -14.65 -12.58
CA CYS A 505 0.52 -16.05 -12.71
C CYS A 505 -0.43 -16.44 -11.56
N GLU A 506 -1.75 -16.30 -11.77
CA GLU A 506 -2.77 -16.59 -10.76
C GLU A 506 -2.75 -18.05 -10.25
N THR A 507 -2.33 -18.99 -11.11
CA THR A 507 -2.21 -20.42 -10.79
C THR A 507 -0.86 -20.82 -10.17
N CYS A 508 0.12 -19.91 -10.12
CA CYS A 508 1.45 -20.18 -9.58
C CYS A 508 1.42 -20.14 -8.04
N GLY A 509 2.11 -21.09 -7.40
CA GLY A 509 2.41 -21.02 -5.97
C GLY A 509 3.21 -19.76 -5.62
N PRO A 510 3.30 -19.37 -4.34
CA PRO A 510 3.84 -18.05 -3.95
C PRO A 510 5.26 -17.76 -4.43
N LEU A 511 6.10 -18.78 -4.63
CA LEU A 511 7.46 -18.63 -5.13
C LEU A 511 7.60 -18.94 -6.62
N ASP A 512 6.58 -19.53 -7.24
CA ASP A 512 6.67 -20.07 -8.59
C ASP A 512 6.72 -18.97 -9.65
N LEU A 513 7.57 -19.18 -10.66
CA LEU A 513 7.79 -18.27 -11.79
C LEU A 513 7.24 -18.87 -13.09
N ASN A 514 6.46 -18.09 -13.82
CA ASN A 514 5.99 -18.42 -15.16
C ASN A 514 6.93 -17.78 -16.20
N ILE A 515 7.65 -18.59 -16.98
CA ILE A 515 8.68 -18.12 -17.92
C ILE A 515 8.35 -18.58 -19.36
N PRO A 516 8.44 -17.70 -20.37
CA PRO A 516 8.37 -18.09 -21.78
C PRO A 516 9.43 -19.13 -22.14
N LEU A 517 9.12 -19.99 -23.12
CA LEU A 517 10.03 -21.07 -23.52
C LEU A 517 11.41 -20.59 -23.93
N GLU A 518 11.49 -19.46 -24.65
CA GLU A 518 12.72 -18.90 -25.18
C GLU A 518 13.70 -18.52 -24.05
N ALA A 519 13.16 -17.97 -22.95
CA ALA A 519 13.89 -17.67 -21.73
C ALA A 519 14.19 -18.93 -20.91
N TYR A 520 13.25 -19.87 -20.82
CA TYR A 520 13.42 -21.16 -20.14
C TYR A 520 14.60 -21.97 -20.72
N GLN A 521 14.73 -21.98 -22.05
CA GLN A 521 15.82 -22.65 -22.78
C GLN A 521 17.23 -22.10 -22.46
N GLN A 522 17.35 -20.88 -21.92
CA GLN A 522 18.63 -20.33 -21.47
C GLN A 522 19.00 -20.77 -20.03
N LEU A 523 18.03 -21.31 -19.28
CA LEU A 523 18.19 -21.73 -17.90
C LEU A 523 18.34 -23.26 -17.77
N GLY A 524 17.50 -24.03 -18.45
CA GLY A 524 17.46 -25.48 -18.29
C GLY A 524 16.88 -26.25 -19.48
N ASN A 525 16.86 -27.57 -19.36
CA ASN A 525 16.39 -28.47 -20.42
C ASN A 525 14.87 -28.30 -20.62
N PRO A 526 14.38 -27.86 -21.80
CA PRO A 526 12.96 -27.64 -22.04
C PRO A 526 12.10 -28.92 -22.09
N ALA A 527 12.72 -30.11 -22.06
CA ALA A 527 12.01 -31.37 -21.86
C ALA A 527 11.56 -31.57 -20.40
N LEU A 528 12.21 -30.92 -19.44
CA LEU A 528 11.70 -30.78 -18.08
C LEU A 528 10.62 -29.70 -18.09
N ALA A 529 9.43 -30.00 -17.56
CA ALA A 529 8.36 -29.02 -17.44
C ALA A 529 8.67 -27.93 -16.41
N ASN A 530 9.38 -28.33 -15.35
CA ASN A 530 9.78 -27.50 -14.22
C ASN A 530 11.29 -27.67 -13.96
N ILE A 531 11.96 -26.58 -13.59
CA ILE A 531 13.33 -26.59 -13.05
C ILE A 531 13.39 -25.77 -11.77
N ASN A 532 14.29 -26.14 -10.86
CA ASN A 532 14.56 -25.33 -9.67
C ASN A 532 15.49 -24.17 -10.06
N VAL A 533 15.05 -22.96 -9.75
CA VAL A 533 15.82 -21.73 -9.91
C VAL A 533 15.98 -21.06 -8.56
N THR A 534 17.04 -20.30 -8.39
CA THR A 534 17.08 -19.22 -7.39
C THR A 534 16.87 -17.90 -8.09
N TYR A 535 16.13 -16.98 -7.47
CA TYR A 535 15.97 -15.63 -7.99
C TYR A 535 16.15 -14.55 -6.93
N ARG A 536 16.53 -13.36 -7.40
CA ARG A 536 16.64 -12.12 -6.61
C ARG A 536 16.18 -10.92 -7.41
N GLN A 537 15.71 -9.85 -6.76
CA GLN A 537 15.43 -8.60 -7.48
C GLN A 537 16.75 -7.91 -7.84
N VAL A 538 16.83 -7.36 -9.06
CA VAL A 538 17.96 -6.53 -9.53
C VAL A 538 17.43 -5.28 -10.23
N ALA A 539 18.27 -4.24 -10.28
CA ALA A 539 18.00 -3.08 -11.14
C ALA A 539 17.89 -3.55 -12.59
N CYS A 540 16.86 -3.09 -13.32
CA CYS A 540 16.76 -3.39 -14.73
C CYS A 540 17.93 -2.73 -15.48
N PRO A 541 18.74 -3.48 -16.26
CA PRO A 541 19.65 -2.86 -17.21
C PRO A 541 18.84 -2.30 -18.38
N SER A 542 19.42 -1.37 -19.14
CA SER A 542 18.74 -0.76 -20.29
C SER A 542 18.51 -1.71 -21.48
N PHE A 543 19.15 -2.88 -21.49
CA PHE A 543 19.19 -3.82 -22.62
C PHE A 543 19.54 -3.12 -23.96
N GLY A 544 20.35 -2.05 -23.92
CA GLY A 544 20.70 -1.23 -25.09
C GLY A 544 19.52 -0.45 -25.69
N ARG A 545 18.36 -0.44 -25.03
CA ARG A 545 17.15 0.27 -25.44
C ARG A 545 16.93 1.52 -24.57
N ASN A 546 16.38 2.56 -25.20
CA ASN A 546 15.80 3.68 -24.47
C ASN A 546 14.42 3.27 -23.94
N MET A 547 13.92 4.00 -22.95
CA MET A 547 12.54 3.83 -22.49
C MET A 547 11.56 4.01 -23.65
N SER A 548 10.42 3.33 -23.59
CA SER A 548 9.30 3.58 -24.49
C SER A 548 8.01 3.81 -23.70
N VAL A 549 7.08 4.57 -24.28
CA VAL A 549 5.80 4.91 -23.64
C VAL A 549 4.69 4.32 -24.50
N TYR A 550 3.93 3.39 -23.94
CA TYR A 550 2.76 2.82 -24.60
C TYR A 550 1.50 3.54 -24.12
N VAL A 551 0.85 4.28 -25.00
CA VAL A 551 -0.47 4.89 -24.73
C VAL A 551 -1.54 3.88 -25.12
N SER A 552 -2.32 3.42 -24.13
CA SER A 552 -3.35 2.40 -24.30
C SER A 552 -4.74 3.00 -24.53
N ASP A 553 -5.08 4.09 -23.83
CA ASP A 553 -6.24 4.94 -24.12
C ASP A 553 -5.85 6.44 -24.13
N PHE A 554 -6.46 7.21 -25.02
CA PHE A 554 -6.32 8.66 -25.09
C PHE A 554 -7.59 9.31 -25.62
N ARG A 555 -8.15 10.23 -24.83
CA ARG A 555 -9.36 11.00 -25.16
C ARG A 555 -9.08 12.48 -24.97
N ALA A 556 -9.03 13.25 -26.06
CA ALA A 556 -8.82 14.71 -25.99
C ALA A 556 -10.05 15.50 -25.54
N SER A 557 -11.25 14.91 -25.64
CA SER A 557 -12.53 15.53 -25.29
C SER A 557 -12.88 15.30 -23.81
N GLN A 558 -13.98 15.91 -23.34
CA GLN A 558 -14.59 15.66 -22.01
C GLN A 558 -13.66 15.90 -20.81
N GLY A 559 -12.80 16.93 -20.87
CA GLY A 559 -11.82 17.24 -19.83
C GLY A 559 -10.47 16.55 -20.00
N GLY A 560 -10.38 15.61 -20.94
CA GLY A 560 -9.12 15.03 -21.39
C GLY A 560 -8.62 13.90 -20.49
N TYR A 561 -8.37 12.72 -21.07
CA TYR A 561 -7.89 11.52 -20.36
C TYR A 561 -6.76 10.85 -21.14
N VAL A 562 -5.74 10.36 -20.43
CA VAL A 562 -4.73 9.43 -20.97
C VAL A 562 -4.54 8.27 -20.01
N ARG A 563 -4.32 7.07 -20.58
CA ARG A 563 -3.78 5.89 -19.91
C ARG A 563 -2.53 5.44 -20.66
N LEU A 564 -1.42 5.24 -19.94
CA LEU A 564 -0.15 4.82 -20.52
C LEU A 564 0.61 3.88 -19.59
N SER A 565 1.48 3.05 -20.16
CA SER A 565 2.54 2.33 -19.43
C SER A 565 3.92 2.72 -19.97
N VAL A 566 4.94 2.64 -19.11
CA VAL A 566 6.33 2.98 -19.47
C VAL A 566 7.15 1.69 -19.47
N HIS A 567 7.81 1.40 -20.59
CA HIS A 567 8.55 0.17 -20.82
C HIS A 567 10.05 0.44 -20.92
N ASP A 568 10.83 -0.63 -20.82
CA ASP A 568 12.29 -0.59 -20.97
C ASP A 568 12.94 0.42 -19.99
N VAL A 569 12.47 0.48 -18.75
CA VAL A 569 12.97 1.40 -17.71
C VAL A 569 14.18 0.80 -17.02
N ALA A 570 15.35 1.44 -17.12
CA ALA A 570 16.59 0.98 -16.50
C ALA A 570 16.75 1.45 -15.04
N SER A 571 15.82 1.04 -14.18
CA SER A 571 15.83 1.34 -12.74
C SER A 571 15.29 0.11 -11.97
N ASP A 572 15.21 0.19 -10.65
CA ASP A 572 14.53 -0.82 -9.82
C ASP A 572 13.01 -0.84 -10.02
N GLY A 573 12.46 0.08 -10.82
CA GLY A 573 11.03 0.28 -11.09
C GLY A 573 10.61 1.74 -10.86
N LEU A 574 9.41 2.11 -11.27
CA LEU A 574 8.87 3.46 -11.07
C LEU A 574 8.12 3.58 -9.74
N ALA A 575 8.26 4.69 -9.03
CA ALA A 575 7.46 5.07 -7.86
C ALA A 575 6.36 6.08 -8.22
N GLU A 576 6.63 7.00 -9.16
CA GLU A 576 5.71 8.05 -9.59
C GLU A 576 5.85 8.27 -11.10
N VAL A 577 4.72 8.46 -11.78
CA VAL A 577 4.68 9.10 -13.10
C VAL A 577 3.87 10.38 -13.00
N ALA A 578 4.41 11.48 -13.49
CA ALA A 578 3.71 12.76 -13.57
C ALA A 578 3.74 13.29 -15.01
N VAL A 579 2.63 13.88 -15.45
CA VAL A 579 2.48 14.49 -16.78
C VAL A 579 2.48 16.01 -16.70
N ALA A 580 3.08 16.65 -17.70
CA ALA A 580 3.01 18.09 -17.90
C ALA A 580 2.86 18.43 -19.39
N HIS A 581 2.60 19.71 -19.65
CA HIS A 581 2.80 20.33 -20.95
C HIS A 581 3.77 21.48 -20.80
N CYS A 582 4.93 21.39 -21.44
CA CYS A 582 5.70 22.58 -21.76
C CYS A 582 5.30 23.11 -23.15
N PRO A 583 4.83 24.37 -23.26
CA PRO A 583 4.59 24.99 -24.56
C PRO A 583 5.94 25.26 -25.25
N ARG A 584 6.30 24.43 -26.23
CA ARG A 584 7.44 24.66 -27.13
C ARG A 584 7.00 25.54 -28.29
N THR A 585 7.80 26.54 -28.65
CA THR A 585 7.55 27.28 -29.89
C THR A 585 8.11 26.49 -31.07
N LYS A 586 7.56 26.73 -32.27
CA LYS A 586 7.90 25.94 -33.47
C LYS A 586 9.33 26.13 -33.97
N ALA A 587 10.08 27.06 -33.38
CA ALA A 587 11.50 27.30 -33.64
C ALA A 587 12.43 26.42 -32.77
N ASP A 588 11.92 25.87 -31.67
CA ASP A 588 12.70 25.20 -30.62
C ASP A 588 12.92 23.70 -30.92
N ASN A 589 13.42 23.40 -32.13
CA ASN A 589 13.77 22.02 -32.52
C ASN A 589 15.23 21.65 -32.18
N ASP A 590 16.08 22.65 -31.90
CA ASP A 590 17.42 22.46 -31.36
C ASP A 590 17.42 22.34 -29.83
N THR A 591 18.50 21.80 -29.27
CA THR A 591 18.68 21.50 -27.84
C THR A 591 18.49 22.69 -26.89
N ALA A 592 18.52 23.93 -27.40
CA ALA A 592 18.15 25.15 -26.67
C ALA A 592 16.69 25.17 -26.15
N ALA A 593 15.80 24.34 -26.71
CA ALA A 593 14.39 24.24 -26.34
C ALA A 593 14.13 24.01 -24.85
N VAL A 594 15.05 23.30 -24.17
CA VAL A 594 14.93 22.98 -22.73
C VAL A 594 14.97 24.27 -21.88
N GLU A 595 15.60 25.35 -22.36
CA GLU A 595 15.59 26.63 -21.67
C GLU A 595 14.22 27.33 -21.69
N GLY A 596 13.34 27.07 -22.66
CA GLY A 596 12.02 27.71 -22.72
C GLY A 596 11.10 27.30 -21.56
N CYS A 597 11.20 26.03 -21.14
CA CYS A 597 10.45 25.48 -20.02
C CYS A 597 10.94 26.00 -18.66
N THR A 598 12.25 26.31 -18.55
CA THR A 598 12.91 26.74 -17.31
C THR A 598 12.98 28.26 -17.15
N LYS A 599 12.97 29.03 -18.25
CA LYS A 599 12.94 30.51 -18.22
C LYS A 599 11.59 31.10 -17.82
N ASN A 600 10.49 30.34 -17.96
CA ASN A 600 9.26 30.68 -17.24
C ASN A 600 9.48 30.47 -15.74
N LEU A 601 9.46 31.56 -14.96
CA LEU A 601 9.74 31.61 -13.50
C LEU A 601 8.94 30.66 -12.59
N ARG A 602 8.02 29.86 -13.15
CA ARG A 602 7.20 28.86 -12.44
C ARG A 602 7.40 27.42 -12.91
N GLY A 603 8.19 27.18 -13.96
CA GLY A 603 8.40 25.88 -14.57
C GLY A 603 7.13 25.23 -15.15
N PRO A 604 7.23 24.00 -15.68
CA PRO A 604 6.08 23.17 -15.99
C PRO A 604 5.36 22.73 -14.71
N ILE A 605 4.03 22.79 -14.69
CA ILE A 605 3.22 22.26 -13.59
C ILE A 605 3.05 20.75 -13.81
N TRP A 606 3.90 19.98 -13.13
CA TRP A 606 3.81 18.52 -13.07
C TRP A 606 2.54 18.07 -12.35
N ARG A 607 1.88 17.04 -12.89
CA ARG A 607 0.65 16.47 -12.35
C ARG A 607 0.82 14.96 -12.22
N VAL A 608 0.83 14.46 -10.98
CA VAL A 608 0.94 13.03 -10.70
C VAL A 608 -0.22 12.28 -11.35
N MET A 609 0.11 11.15 -11.97
CA MET A 609 -0.81 10.21 -12.58
C MET A 609 -1.17 9.12 -11.57
N ASN A 610 -2.40 8.63 -11.60
CA ASN A 610 -2.83 7.53 -10.74
C ASN A 610 -2.32 6.21 -11.32
N ASN A 611 -1.65 5.38 -10.51
CA ASN A 611 -1.38 4.00 -10.89
C ASN A 611 -2.68 3.19 -10.74
N THR A 612 -3.16 2.54 -11.81
CA THR A 612 -4.44 1.81 -11.80
C THR A 612 -4.30 0.30 -11.78
N ALA A 613 -3.34 -0.23 -12.53
CA ALA A 613 -3.03 -1.65 -12.59
C ALA A 613 -1.59 -1.85 -13.06
N GLY A 614 -0.74 -2.45 -12.22
CA GLY A 614 0.64 -2.77 -12.58
C GLY A 614 1.43 -1.57 -13.10
N ALA A 615 1.88 -1.63 -14.35
CA ALA A 615 2.64 -0.55 -14.99
C ALA A 615 1.77 0.53 -15.67
N ALA A 616 0.44 0.45 -15.58
CA ALA A 616 -0.46 1.46 -16.14
C ALA A 616 -0.73 2.64 -15.21
N TRP A 617 -0.60 3.82 -15.79
CA TRP A 617 -0.80 5.13 -15.18
C TRP A 617 -1.86 5.89 -15.95
N GLU A 618 -2.82 6.49 -15.26
CA GLU A 618 -3.86 7.30 -15.88
C GLU A 618 -3.91 8.73 -15.33
N TYR A 619 -4.37 9.66 -16.16
CA TYR A 619 -4.59 11.03 -15.75
C TYR A 619 -5.81 11.66 -16.43
N SER A 620 -6.69 12.25 -15.62
CA SER A 620 -7.84 13.05 -16.06
C SER A 620 -7.57 14.55 -15.86
N GLY A 621 -7.92 15.37 -16.84
CA GLY A 621 -7.60 16.79 -16.87
C GLY A 621 -6.42 17.13 -17.80
N LEU A 622 -6.27 16.39 -18.90
CA LEU A 622 -5.07 16.38 -19.76
C LEU A 622 -4.48 17.78 -20.03
N PRO A 623 -3.16 17.94 -19.87
CA PRO A 623 -2.43 19.07 -20.43
C PRO A 623 -2.60 19.17 -21.96
N LYS A 624 -2.29 20.34 -22.53
CA LYS A 624 -2.16 20.49 -23.98
C LYS A 624 -1.03 19.60 -24.52
N LEU A 625 -1.03 19.36 -25.82
CA LEU A 625 0.00 18.54 -26.48
C LEU A 625 1.17 19.42 -26.98
N PRO A 626 2.41 18.90 -27.02
CA PRO A 626 2.83 17.54 -26.63
C PRO A 626 2.79 17.32 -25.11
N LEU A 627 2.79 16.05 -24.68
CA LEU A 627 2.96 15.68 -23.28
C LEU A 627 4.44 15.41 -22.97
N ASP A 628 4.89 15.98 -21.85
CA ASP A 628 6.16 15.65 -21.20
C ASP A 628 5.85 14.76 -19.99
N LEU A 629 6.73 13.80 -19.68
CA LEU A 629 6.62 12.95 -18.48
C LEU A 629 7.79 13.21 -17.53
N ARG A 630 7.51 13.24 -16.23
CA ARG A 630 8.49 13.08 -15.16
C ARG A 630 8.28 11.70 -14.56
N LEU A 631 9.32 10.90 -14.59
CA LEU A 631 9.37 9.54 -14.06
C LEU A 631 10.23 9.56 -12.80
N THR A 632 9.69 9.19 -11.66
CA THR A 632 10.45 9.03 -10.42
C THR A 632 10.65 7.54 -10.18
N GLY A 633 11.90 7.09 -10.11
CA GLY A 633 12.23 5.71 -9.75
C GLY A 633 12.03 5.43 -8.26
N VAL A 634 12.17 4.17 -7.86
CA VAL A 634 11.96 3.77 -6.44
C VAL A 634 13.09 4.24 -5.52
N GLY A 635 14.27 4.59 -6.05
CA GLY A 635 15.31 5.32 -5.30
C GLY A 635 14.98 6.81 -5.05
N GLY A 636 13.86 7.31 -5.59
CA GLY A 636 13.48 8.73 -5.54
C GLY A 636 14.16 9.59 -6.61
N GLU A 637 14.96 8.99 -7.49
CA GLU A 637 15.60 9.66 -8.60
C GLU A 637 14.57 10.04 -9.69
N ALA A 638 14.50 11.32 -10.04
CA ALA A 638 13.51 11.84 -10.97
C ALA A 638 14.13 12.20 -12.33
N PHE A 639 13.59 11.60 -13.39
CA PHE A 639 13.99 11.79 -14.79
C PHE A 639 12.87 12.46 -15.61
N ILE A 640 13.20 13.35 -16.55
CA ILE A 640 12.20 14.01 -17.42
C ILE A 640 12.33 13.50 -18.86
N VAL A 641 11.30 12.78 -19.32
CA VAL A 641 11.10 12.40 -20.72
C VAL A 641 10.35 13.53 -21.43
N TRP A 642 11.11 14.39 -22.06
CA TRP A 642 10.61 15.48 -22.89
C TRP A 642 9.91 14.97 -24.15
N ASN A 643 8.76 15.57 -24.50
CA ASN A 643 8.00 15.25 -25.71
C ASN A 643 7.67 13.73 -25.83
N ALA A 644 7.45 13.07 -24.69
CA ALA A 644 7.17 11.65 -24.57
C ALA A 644 5.97 11.20 -25.41
N VAL A 645 4.93 12.04 -25.51
CA VAL A 645 3.77 11.80 -26.39
C VAL A 645 3.58 13.03 -27.29
N PRO A 646 4.22 13.06 -28.47
CA PRO A 646 4.20 14.24 -29.35
C PRO A 646 2.85 14.47 -30.01
N LYS A 647 2.22 13.39 -30.47
CA LYS A 647 0.90 13.35 -31.11
C LYS A 647 0.22 12.03 -30.73
N PRO A 648 -0.67 12.03 -29.73
CA PRO A 648 -1.31 10.82 -29.23
C PRO A 648 -2.26 10.24 -30.29
N LYS A 649 -1.87 9.07 -30.76
CA LYS A 649 -2.73 7.99 -31.25
C LYS A 649 -2.88 6.97 -30.11
N SER A 650 -3.98 6.24 -30.10
CA SER A 650 -4.22 5.14 -29.16
C SER A 650 -4.88 3.96 -29.87
N PRO A 651 -4.42 2.71 -29.66
CA PRO A 651 -3.16 2.36 -28.98
C PRO A 651 -1.94 2.80 -29.80
N ALA A 652 -0.84 3.19 -29.15
CA ALA A 652 0.43 3.47 -29.81
C ALA A 652 1.64 3.41 -28.87
N LEU A 653 2.79 2.98 -29.40
CA LEU A 653 4.08 2.98 -28.72
C LEU A 653 4.94 4.17 -29.19
N TYR A 654 5.53 4.92 -28.26
CA TYR A 654 6.45 6.04 -28.52
C TYR A 654 7.82 5.71 -27.95
N SER A 655 8.81 5.49 -28.81
CA SER A 655 10.20 5.36 -28.39
C SER A 655 10.74 6.71 -27.92
N THR A 656 11.46 6.72 -26.79
CA THR A 656 12.15 7.92 -26.28
C THR A 656 13.62 7.93 -26.71
N THR A 657 14.32 9.05 -26.49
CA THR A 657 15.77 9.17 -26.70
C THR A 657 16.55 9.12 -25.39
N THR A 658 15.93 8.56 -24.34
CA THR A 658 16.32 8.76 -22.95
C THR A 658 16.20 7.49 -22.12
N GLN A 659 17.04 7.39 -21.10
CA GLN A 659 17.05 6.29 -20.14
C GLN A 659 17.44 6.85 -18.77
N PHE A 660 17.06 6.18 -17.69
CA PHE A 660 17.69 6.42 -16.39
C PHE A 660 19.21 6.20 -16.53
N PRO A 661 20.07 7.03 -15.93
CA PRO A 661 21.50 6.73 -15.90
C PRO A 661 21.68 5.36 -15.24
N PRO A 662 22.57 4.49 -15.75
CA PRO A 662 22.84 3.21 -15.10
C PRO A 662 23.30 3.51 -13.67
N GLY A 663 22.54 3.04 -12.68
CA GLY A 663 22.86 3.29 -11.28
C GLY A 663 24.24 2.77 -10.94
N ASP A 664 25.00 3.53 -10.13
CA ASP A 664 26.39 3.22 -9.77
C ASP A 664 26.56 1.83 -9.13
N ALA A 665 25.47 1.19 -8.69
CA ALA A 665 25.40 -0.18 -8.18
C ALA A 665 26.02 -1.25 -9.11
N LEU A 666 26.06 -1.04 -10.43
CA LEU A 666 26.71 -1.98 -11.36
C LEU A 666 28.20 -1.68 -11.61
N ALA A 667 28.72 -0.54 -11.16
CA ALA A 667 30.11 -0.13 -11.41
C ALA A 667 31.13 -0.68 -10.38
N ALA A 668 30.67 -1.41 -9.36
CA ALA A 668 31.49 -1.82 -8.21
C ALA A 668 31.40 -3.32 -7.89
N ALA A 669 31.46 -4.19 -8.92
CA ALA A 669 32.01 -5.52 -8.70
C ALA A 669 33.53 -5.36 -8.55
N PRO A 670 34.15 -5.68 -7.39
CA PRO A 670 35.59 -5.60 -7.26
C PRO A 670 36.22 -6.58 -8.23
N THR A 671 37.02 -6.09 -9.16
CA THR A 671 37.85 -6.95 -10.01
C THR A 671 38.79 -7.70 -9.08
N GLU A 672 38.61 -9.01 -8.96
CA GLU A 672 39.46 -9.85 -8.14
C GLU A 672 40.86 -9.89 -8.78
N GLU A 673 41.73 -8.99 -8.32
CA GLU A 673 43.09 -8.87 -8.81
C GLU A 673 43.86 -10.13 -8.42
N ALA A 674 43.96 -11.05 -9.38
CA ALA A 674 44.55 -12.37 -9.19
C ALA A 674 45.95 -12.23 -8.60
N THR A 675 46.08 -12.53 -7.30
CA THR A 675 47.34 -12.41 -6.59
C THR A 675 48.26 -13.52 -7.08
N ALA A 676 49.20 -13.16 -7.95
CA ALA A 676 50.14 -14.10 -8.55
C ALA A 676 50.93 -14.84 -7.44
N ALA A 677 50.87 -16.17 -7.47
CA ALA A 677 51.62 -16.99 -6.51
C ALA A 677 53.13 -16.74 -6.66
N PRO A 678 53.88 -16.60 -5.54
CA PRO A 678 55.31 -16.32 -5.61
C PRO A 678 56.07 -17.51 -6.19
N THR A 679 56.72 -17.29 -7.33
CA THR A 679 57.57 -18.29 -7.98
C THR A 679 58.79 -18.58 -7.13
N THR A 680 58.85 -19.76 -6.51
CA THR A 680 60.10 -20.28 -5.95
C THR A 680 61.00 -20.80 -7.07
N ALA A 681 62.23 -20.31 -7.10
CA ALA A 681 63.33 -20.80 -7.92
C ALA A 681 64.54 -21.04 -7.00
N PRO A 682 65.43 -22.00 -7.33
CA PRO A 682 66.37 -22.61 -6.39
C PRO A 682 67.56 -21.74 -5.96
#